data_AF-A0A1R4I2G2-F1
#
_entry.id   AF-A0A1R4I2G2-F1
#
_cell.length_a   1.000
_cell.length_b   1.000
_cell.length_c   1.000
_cell.angle_alpha   90.00
_cell.angle_beta   90.00
_cell.angle_gamma   90.00
#
_symmetry.space_group_name_H-M   'P 1'
#
loop_
_entity.id
_entity.type
_entity.pdbx_description
1 polymer ?
#
loop_
_entity_poly.entity_id
_entity_poly.type
_entity_poly.pdbx_seq_one_letter_code
_entity_poly.pdbx_strand_id
1 'polypeptide(L)'
;MRRSPFSATPLSVAIRRALAVSLGGTLCVVPFAALAQEEAVNMGTTVVTATALKVDTPDVETPRAISTVSAEELEDRGVNKYDETFQYRSGVVSQPYGNDNNADWFFLRGFSAEGATYQDGLRLFRTGGYFWWMSEPFGFERVDLLKGPASILYGEAPPGGMINGISKRPTREPQGTLQVEAGNHDHRQVGVDVSGPVGQRDDVRYRLVGLYRDGEGELNGSEKERYYFAPSLEVDVSDDTTVTFLASVQKDQGVPTTGFFPALGTLEDSPFGKIDPATNFGQPDYDRLDQRQIAIGYELEHQINDTWEFQQNARYTHLDLELRNVYPNSYVTPPRSISRGIIDRDGQYDAFNIDNRLIARTYTENTENTLLVGAGYQELNLNYTNRDSFRTLGDGSSFFTNIDTVDLYHPDYAAFTAPDTGDPTEHNVDRRQVGLYVQNQLRIADQWVLLAGARYDNVDSSDDFSDTSGSSSEGYDDEHLSITAGAMYLGDNGVSPYVSYSESFTPVAGIGPDGASYEPLEGRQFEAGVKIAPLDVDGYLTIAAFDVEENNTLISTSAPVQEQVGKRRSQGIEIEGVGYLTDELKLIAAYTYTDARYDVNDALRDERVPLVPRHMASAWLDYDMSRTLAGLSVGAGVRYMGETVPSANSTIEQNVPSTTLYDAMASYRINDSWTAQVNVNNLTDEEYVSGCDFYCYYGASRSVVGSLKYSW
;
A
#
# COMPACT_ATOMS: atom_id res chain seq x y z
N MET A 1 17.32 -46.04 -43.81
CA MET A 1 16.06 -45.32 -44.06
C MET A 1 16.26 -43.86 -43.68
N ARG A 2 16.18 -42.94 -44.64
CA ARG A 2 16.37 -41.48 -44.48
C ARG A 2 15.96 -40.77 -45.79
N ARG A 3 15.53 -39.50 -45.69
CA ARG A 3 15.28 -38.47 -46.75
C ARG A 3 13.88 -38.35 -47.39
N SER A 4 13.24 -37.19 -47.10
CA SER A 4 12.73 -36.18 -48.08
C SER A 4 11.45 -36.49 -48.91
N PRO A 5 10.86 -35.51 -49.67
CA PRO A 5 10.48 -34.12 -49.29
C PRO A 5 9.23 -33.51 -50.05
N PHE A 6 8.97 -32.22 -49.82
CA PHE A 6 8.45 -31.18 -50.76
C PHE A 6 6.98 -31.11 -51.23
N SER A 7 6.65 -29.91 -51.75
CA SER A 7 5.35 -29.23 -51.93
C SER A 7 5.05 -28.80 -53.38
N ALA A 8 3.77 -28.67 -53.75
CA ALA A 8 3.17 -27.79 -54.80
C ALA A 8 1.68 -28.17 -54.98
N THR A 9 0.65 -27.32 -54.81
CA THR A 9 0.11 -26.27 -55.72
C THR A 9 -0.36 -26.77 -57.11
N PRO A 10 -1.35 -26.16 -57.81
CA PRO A 10 -1.89 -24.81 -57.62
C PRO A 10 -3.43 -24.60 -57.69
N LEU A 11 -3.77 -23.35 -57.39
CA LEU A 11 -5.05 -22.65 -57.46
C LEU A 11 -5.56 -22.41 -58.90
N SER A 12 -6.87 -22.17 -59.03
CA SER A 12 -7.56 -21.33 -60.06
C SER A 12 -7.48 -21.68 -61.56
N VAL A 13 -8.64 -21.82 -62.21
CA VAL A 13 -9.32 -20.76 -63.01
C VAL A 13 -10.62 -21.29 -63.66
N ALA A 14 -11.74 -20.57 -63.44
CA ALA A 14 -13.04 -20.67 -64.15
C ALA A 14 -13.75 -22.06 -64.10
N ILE A 15 -15.08 -22.19 -64.22
CA ILE A 15 -16.12 -21.48 -64.98
C ILE A 15 -17.39 -21.48 -64.11
N ARG A 16 -17.80 -20.39 -63.45
CA ARG A 16 -18.66 -19.29 -63.95
C ARG A 16 -19.66 -19.65 -65.09
N ARG A 17 -20.94 -19.75 -64.70
CA ARG A 17 -22.19 -19.59 -65.48
C ARG A 17 -22.79 -20.84 -66.14
N ALA A 18 -23.86 -21.34 -65.50
CA ALA A 18 -25.06 -21.83 -66.19
C ALA A 18 -26.34 -21.34 -65.45
N LEU A 19 -27.45 -22.09 -65.50
CA LEU A 19 -28.82 -21.56 -65.36
C LEU A 19 -29.40 -21.69 -63.93
N ALA A 20 -30.25 -20.79 -63.38
CA ALA A 20 -31.16 -19.73 -63.89
C ALA A 20 -32.58 -20.16 -64.32
N VAL A 21 -33.60 -19.48 -63.75
CA VAL A 21 -35.06 -19.52 -64.05
C VAL A 21 -35.82 -20.70 -63.38
N SER A 22 -36.92 -20.52 -62.62
CA SER A 22 -37.94 -19.44 -62.58
C SER A 22 -38.58 -19.15 -61.20
N LEU A 23 -38.77 -17.85 -60.94
CA LEU A 23 -39.92 -17.11 -60.34
C LEU A 23 -40.80 -17.71 -59.20
N GLY A 24 -41.23 -16.93 -58.20
CA GLY A 24 -40.97 -15.49 -57.96
C GLY A 24 -41.78 -14.89 -56.80
N GLY A 25 -41.46 -13.65 -56.40
CA GLY A 25 -42.14 -12.89 -55.35
C GLY A 25 -41.26 -11.73 -54.83
N THR A 26 -41.61 -10.49 -55.18
CA THR A 26 -40.72 -9.31 -55.09
C THR A 26 -40.94 -8.45 -53.86
N LEU A 27 -39.87 -8.03 -53.17
CA LEU A 27 -39.70 -6.69 -52.56
C LEU A 27 -38.22 -6.44 -52.15
N CYS A 28 -37.80 -5.16 -52.16
CA CYS A 28 -36.39 -4.72 -52.21
C CYS A 28 -35.70 -4.69 -50.83
N VAL A 29 -34.50 -5.26 -50.65
CA VAL A 29 -33.12 -4.69 -50.83
C VAL A 29 -32.70 -3.61 -49.81
N VAL A 30 -31.94 -4.03 -48.78
CA VAL A 30 -30.68 -3.44 -48.24
C VAL A 30 -29.86 -4.64 -47.67
N PRO A 31 -28.52 -4.74 -47.83
CA PRO A 31 -27.79 -5.94 -47.42
C PRO A 31 -27.55 -6.03 -45.90
N PHE A 32 -27.99 -7.12 -45.27
CA PHE A 32 -27.49 -7.54 -43.96
C PHE A 32 -26.07 -8.11 -44.11
N ALA A 33 -25.08 -7.25 -43.92
CA ALA A 33 -23.66 -7.61 -43.81
C ALA A 33 -23.07 -6.96 -42.54
N ALA A 34 -23.72 -7.20 -41.39
CA ALA A 34 -23.30 -6.76 -40.06
C ALA A 34 -24.10 -7.49 -38.96
N LEU A 35 -24.01 -8.82 -38.89
CA LEU A 35 -24.42 -9.64 -37.73
C LEU A 35 -23.49 -10.85 -37.58
N ALA A 36 -22.21 -10.53 -37.40
CA ALA A 36 -21.24 -11.38 -36.73
C ALA A 36 -20.57 -10.47 -35.70
N GLN A 37 -21.38 -9.97 -34.75
CA GLN A 37 -20.85 -9.34 -33.56
C GLN A 37 -20.38 -10.48 -32.66
N GLU A 38 -19.09 -10.77 -32.82
CA GLU A 38 -18.34 -11.61 -31.91
C GLU A 38 -18.44 -10.95 -30.54
N GLU A 39 -19.16 -11.61 -29.62
CA GLU A 39 -19.25 -11.21 -28.22
C GLU A 39 -17.92 -11.58 -27.56
N ALA A 40 -16.88 -10.85 -27.96
CA ALA A 40 -15.58 -10.91 -27.34
C ALA A 40 -15.75 -10.43 -25.90
N VAL A 41 -15.80 -11.39 -24.98
CA VAL A 41 -15.58 -11.14 -23.56
C VAL A 41 -14.25 -10.39 -23.49
N ASN A 42 -14.32 -9.10 -23.14
CA ASN A 42 -13.18 -8.21 -23.14
C ASN A 42 -12.32 -8.47 -21.89
N MET A 43 -11.76 -9.69 -21.80
CA MET A 43 -10.60 -9.97 -20.96
C MET A 43 -9.42 -9.26 -21.62
N GLY A 44 -9.36 -7.94 -21.41
CA GLY A 44 -8.18 -7.18 -21.74
C GLY A 44 -7.01 -7.77 -20.96
N THR A 45 -6.00 -8.28 -21.67
CA THR A 45 -4.69 -8.54 -21.08
C THR A 45 -4.15 -7.19 -20.59
N THR A 46 -4.43 -6.85 -19.34
CA THR A 46 -3.89 -5.66 -18.69
C THR A 46 -2.39 -5.81 -18.66
N VAL A 47 -1.71 -5.10 -19.57
CA VAL A 47 -0.28 -4.85 -19.41
C VAL A 47 -0.16 -4.02 -18.16
N VAL A 48 0.17 -4.67 -17.04
CA VAL A 48 0.50 -3.95 -15.81
C VAL A 48 1.77 -3.17 -16.09
N THR A 49 1.63 -1.84 -16.16
CA THR A 49 2.77 -0.94 -16.32
C THR A 49 3.27 -0.50 -14.96
N ALA A 50 4.58 -0.58 -14.78
CA ALA A 50 5.25 -0.21 -13.56
C ALA A 50 5.26 1.33 -13.40
N THR A 51 4.11 1.95 -13.07
CA THR A 51 4.07 3.40 -12.81
C THR A 51 4.93 3.82 -11.62
N ALA A 52 5.29 2.88 -10.75
CA ALA A 52 6.34 3.00 -9.74
C ALA A 52 7.77 3.22 -10.32
N LEU A 53 7.98 3.12 -11.64
CA LEU A 53 9.22 3.51 -12.32
C LEU A 53 9.13 4.88 -13.02
N LYS A 54 8.04 5.62 -12.84
CA LYS A 54 7.76 6.94 -13.44
C LYS A 54 7.77 6.97 -14.98
N VAL A 55 7.74 5.80 -15.62
CA VAL A 55 7.66 5.54 -17.06
C VAL A 55 6.83 4.27 -17.24
N ASP A 56 5.95 4.23 -18.24
CA ASP A 56 5.23 3.02 -18.61
C ASP A 56 6.17 1.97 -19.24
N THR A 57 6.79 1.16 -18.39
CA THR A 57 7.47 -0.08 -18.75
C THR A 57 6.61 -1.25 -18.26
N PRO A 58 6.37 -2.30 -19.08
CA PRO A 58 5.68 -3.51 -18.61
C PRO A 58 6.41 -4.15 -17.43
N ASP A 59 5.67 -4.64 -16.44
CA ASP A 59 6.24 -5.30 -15.25
C ASP A 59 7.21 -6.43 -15.60
N VAL A 60 6.93 -7.18 -16.66
CA VAL A 60 7.77 -8.31 -17.14
C VAL A 60 9.12 -7.87 -17.72
N GLU A 61 9.25 -6.62 -18.18
CA GLU A 61 10.51 -6.05 -18.71
C GLU A 61 11.32 -5.29 -17.64
N THR A 62 10.81 -5.19 -16.41
CA THR A 62 11.44 -4.45 -15.31
C THR A 62 12.38 -5.35 -14.47
N PRO A 63 13.68 -5.01 -14.30
CA PRO A 63 14.65 -5.79 -13.52
C PRO A 63 14.51 -5.63 -11.98
N ARG A 64 13.28 -5.64 -11.46
CA ARG A 64 12.94 -5.53 -10.03
C ARG A 64 11.67 -6.29 -9.68
N ALA A 65 11.55 -6.77 -8.44
CA ALA A 65 10.31 -7.31 -7.89
C ALA A 65 9.25 -6.21 -7.71
N ILE A 66 8.08 -6.42 -8.32
CA ILE A 66 6.89 -5.54 -8.29
C ILE A 66 5.67 -6.43 -8.05
N SER A 67 4.67 -5.87 -7.37
CA SER A 67 3.34 -6.47 -7.19
C SER A 67 2.26 -5.42 -7.39
N THR A 68 1.22 -5.74 -8.13
CA THR A 68 0.05 -4.86 -8.31
C THR A 68 -1.22 -5.57 -7.84
N VAL A 69 -2.16 -4.81 -7.27
CA VAL A 69 -3.50 -5.26 -6.88
C VAL A 69 -4.52 -4.35 -7.60
N SER A 70 -5.38 -4.92 -8.44
CA SER A 70 -6.36 -4.16 -9.22
C SER A 70 -7.61 -3.79 -8.41
N ALA A 71 -8.40 -2.81 -8.87
CA ALA A 71 -9.70 -2.49 -8.28
C ALA A 71 -10.66 -3.69 -8.23
N GLU A 72 -10.61 -4.56 -9.24
CA GLU A 72 -11.36 -5.84 -9.25
C GLU A 72 -10.92 -6.74 -8.09
N GLU A 73 -9.61 -6.90 -7.87
CA GLU A 73 -9.07 -7.73 -6.79
C GLU A 73 -9.31 -7.14 -5.38
N LEU A 74 -9.39 -5.81 -5.27
CA LEU A 74 -9.84 -5.12 -4.05
C LEU A 74 -11.33 -5.41 -3.77
N GLU A 75 -12.19 -5.35 -4.80
CA GLU A 75 -13.63 -5.57 -4.68
C GLU A 75 -13.99 -7.04 -4.42
N ASP A 76 -13.39 -7.99 -5.16
CA ASP A 76 -13.63 -9.43 -5.01
C ASP A 76 -13.32 -9.91 -3.59
N ARG A 77 -12.34 -9.28 -2.93
CA ARG A 77 -11.96 -9.60 -1.53
C ARG A 77 -12.68 -8.77 -0.47
N GLY A 78 -13.36 -7.69 -0.85
CA GLY A 78 -13.97 -6.77 0.11
C GLY A 78 -12.92 -6.02 0.96
N VAL A 79 -11.81 -5.59 0.33
CA VAL A 79 -10.75 -4.82 0.99
C VAL A 79 -11.29 -3.45 1.39
N ASN A 80 -11.33 -3.17 2.69
CA ASN A 80 -11.88 -1.94 3.25
C ASN A 80 -10.81 -1.05 3.88
N LYS A 81 -9.72 -1.62 4.42
CA LYS A 81 -8.54 -0.86 4.86
C LYS A 81 -7.43 -0.89 3.82
N TYR A 82 -6.59 0.14 3.80
CA TYR A 82 -5.45 0.16 2.88
C TYR A 82 -4.43 -0.92 3.25
N ASP A 83 -4.25 -1.18 4.55
CA ASP A 83 -3.33 -2.23 5.03
C ASP A 83 -3.73 -3.68 4.72
N GLU A 84 -4.94 -3.93 4.25
CA GLU A 84 -5.41 -5.25 3.80
C GLU A 84 -4.97 -5.58 2.36
N THR A 85 -4.65 -4.55 1.55
CA THR A 85 -4.37 -4.65 0.10
C THR A 85 -3.43 -5.81 -0.28
N PHE A 86 -2.35 -6.01 0.49
CA PHE A 86 -1.26 -6.93 0.16
C PHE A 86 -1.29 -8.26 0.91
N GLN A 87 -2.39 -8.60 1.60
CA GLN A 87 -2.52 -9.88 2.34
C GLN A 87 -2.30 -11.15 1.47
N TYR A 88 -2.43 -11.02 0.15
CA TYR A 88 -2.15 -12.07 -0.86
C TYR A 88 -0.99 -11.73 -1.81
N ARG A 89 0.00 -10.98 -1.33
CA ARG A 89 1.24 -10.66 -2.05
C ARG A 89 2.45 -10.99 -1.18
N SER A 90 3.58 -11.24 -1.83
CA SER A 90 4.83 -11.63 -1.15
C SER A 90 5.60 -10.41 -0.63
N GLY A 91 6.39 -10.59 0.43
CA GLY A 91 7.26 -9.55 0.98
C GLY A 91 6.59 -8.53 1.90
N VAL A 92 5.27 -8.67 2.17
CA VAL A 92 4.50 -7.72 2.99
C VAL A 92 3.93 -8.40 4.24
N VAL A 93 4.13 -7.77 5.40
CA VAL A 93 3.33 -8.04 6.60
C VAL A 93 2.25 -6.96 6.67
N SER A 94 0.99 -7.36 6.47
CA SER A 94 -0.20 -6.51 6.66
C SER A 94 -0.65 -6.57 8.12
N GLN A 95 -1.12 -5.44 8.67
CA GLN A 95 -1.75 -5.38 10.00
C GLN A 95 -0.91 -6.04 11.13
N PRO A 96 0.40 -5.75 11.25
CA PRO A 96 1.25 -6.33 12.31
C PRO A 96 0.73 -6.02 13.72
N TYR A 97 0.09 -4.86 13.89
CA TYR A 97 -0.51 -4.36 15.13
C TYR A 97 -2.01 -4.69 15.29
N GLY A 98 -2.54 -5.64 14.49
CA GLY A 98 -3.95 -6.00 14.50
C GLY A 98 -4.82 -5.06 13.65
N ASN A 99 -6.15 -5.12 13.86
CA ASN A 99 -7.09 -4.23 13.18
C ASN A 99 -7.18 -2.87 13.89
N ASP A 100 -6.14 -2.06 13.71
CA ASP A 100 -6.14 -0.66 14.11
C ASP A 100 -7.13 0.13 13.23
N ASN A 101 -8.01 0.93 13.83
CA ASN A 101 -8.97 1.74 13.07
C ASN A 101 -8.43 3.14 12.70
N ASN A 102 -7.37 3.64 13.35
CA ASN A 102 -6.87 5.00 13.13
C ASN A 102 -5.65 5.07 12.19
N ALA A 103 -4.96 3.95 11.94
CA ALA A 103 -3.80 3.88 11.05
C ALA A 103 -3.82 2.65 10.10
N ASP A 104 -3.05 2.75 9.01
CA ASP A 104 -2.81 1.67 8.04
C ASP A 104 -1.34 1.21 8.13
N TRP A 105 -1.09 -0.03 8.54
CA TRP A 105 0.24 -0.54 8.88
C TRP A 105 0.76 -1.63 7.94
N PHE A 106 1.95 -1.43 7.37
CA PHE A 106 2.67 -2.44 6.60
C PHE A 106 4.14 -2.53 7.03
N PHE A 107 4.70 -3.75 6.97
CA PHE A 107 6.16 -3.93 6.90
C PHE A 107 6.53 -4.54 5.55
N LEU A 108 7.49 -3.93 4.85
CA LEU A 108 8.01 -4.37 3.55
C LEU A 108 9.39 -4.97 3.75
N ARG A 109 9.57 -6.26 3.39
CA ARG A 109 10.82 -7.03 3.62
C ARG A 109 11.35 -6.90 5.05
N GLY A 110 10.47 -6.74 6.03
CA GLY A 110 10.82 -6.60 7.44
C GLY A 110 11.25 -5.20 7.91
N PHE A 111 11.04 -4.15 7.11
CA PHE A 111 11.18 -2.74 7.48
C PHE A 111 9.81 -2.05 7.54
N SER A 112 9.62 -1.04 8.39
CA SER A 112 8.36 -0.27 8.43
C SER A 112 8.12 0.49 7.13
N ALA A 113 6.85 0.61 6.73
CA ALA A 113 6.41 1.31 5.52
C ALA A 113 5.88 2.73 5.78
N GLU A 114 6.03 3.30 6.98
CA GLU A 114 5.50 4.63 7.34
C GLU A 114 5.97 5.74 6.38
N GLY A 115 7.25 5.73 5.98
CA GLY A 115 7.80 6.66 4.99
C GLY A 115 7.57 6.26 3.52
N ALA A 116 6.81 5.20 3.25
CA ALA A 116 6.75 4.52 1.96
C ALA A 116 5.41 4.62 1.22
N THR A 117 4.44 5.40 1.72
CA THR A 117 3.15 5.58 1.05
C THR A 117 3.14 6.75 0.05
N TYR A 118 2.69 6.46 -1.15
CA TYR A 118 2.54 7.39 -2.28
C TYR A 118 1.14 7.23 -2.87
N GLN A 119 0.70 8.26 -3.58
CA GLN A 119 -0.52 8.23 -4.37
C GLN A 119 -0.25 9.00 -5.66
N ASP A 120 -0.65 8.46 -6.81
CA ASP A 120 -0.44 9.07 -8.14
C ASP A 120 1.02 9.51 -8.39
N GLY A 121 1.98 8.72 -7.88
CA GLY A 121 3.42 8.95 -8.02
C GLY A 121 4.01 10.06 -7.14
N LEU A 122 3.20 10.69 -6.28
CA LEU A 122 3.62 11.76 -5.36
C LEU A 122 3.52 11.27 -3.90
N ARG A 123 4.40 11.77 -3.02
CA ARG A 123 4.48 11.32 -1.62
C ARG A 123 3.24 11.67 -0.82
N LEU A 124 2.85 10.77 0.09
CA LEU A 124 1.92 11.04 1.16
C LEU A 124 2.72 11.17 2.46
N PHE A 125 2.49 12.25 3.22
CA PHE A 125 3.23 12.48 4.46
C PHE A 125 2.59 11.71 5.62
N ARG A 126 3.47 11.16 6.46
CA ARG A 126 3.19 10.61 7.78
C ARG A 126 4.24 11.22 8.70
N THR A 127 3.79 12.07 9.62
CA THR A 127 4.68 12.90 10.46
C THR A 127 4.03 13.14 11.85
N GLY A 128 4.75 13.76 12.78
CA GLY A 128 4.24 14.13 14.11
C GLY A 128 3.64 12.97 14.93
N GLY A 129 4.08 11.74 14.66
CA GLY A 129 3.53 10.49 15.23
C GLY A 129 2.16 10.06 14.67
N TYR A 130 1.25 11.00 14.42
CA TYR A 130 -0.17 10.70 14.10
C TYR A 130 -0.74 11.49 12.92
N PHE A 131 -0.01 12.47 12.38
CA PHE A 131 -0.45 13.30 11.24
C PHE A 131 -0.22 12.54 9.94
N TRP A 132 -1.08 11.53 9.72
CA TRP A 132 -0.90 10.50 8.72
C TRP A 132 -2.01 10.56 7.68
N TRP A 133 -1.64 10.70 6.41
CA TRP A 133 -2.60 10.62 5.32
C TRP A 133 -3.18 9.19 5.22
N MET A 134 -4.49 9.08 5.41
CA MET A 134 -5.21 7.81 5.33
C MET A 134 -5.73 7.59 3.91
N SER A 135 -5.53 6.39 3.36
CA SER A 135 -5.97 6.08 1.99
C SER A 135 -7.31 5.35 1.99
N GLU A 136 -8.09 5.52 0.92
CA GLU A 136 -9.38 4.82 0.73
C GLU A 136 -9.32 3.90 -0.49
N PRO A 137 -9.28 2.56 -0.30
CA PRO A 137 -9.24 1.58 -1.39
C PRO A 137 -10.34 1.76 -2.44
N PHE A 138 -11.56 2.16 -2.06
CA PHE A 138 -12.65 2.40 -3.02
C PHE A 138 -12.34 3.53 -4.04
N GLY A 139 -11.41 4.42 -3.72
CA GLY A 139 -10.93 5.49 -4.58
C GLY A 139 -9.87 5.07 -5.61
N PHE A 140 -9.32 3.85 -5.52
CA PHE A 140 -8.21 3.39 -6.36
C PHE A 140 -8.64 2.52 -7.55
N GLU A 141 -7.87 2.64 -8.62
CA GLU A 141 -7.92 1.81 -9.83
C GLU A 141 -6.99 0.60 -9.71
N ARG A 142 -5.86 0.80 -9.01
CA ARG A 142 -4.94 -0.23 -8.55
C ARG A 142 -4.06 0.30 -7.42
N VAL A 143 -3.37 -0.59 -6.73
CA VAL A 143 -2.27 -0.25 -5.82
C VAL A 143 -1.02 -1.03 -6.25
N ASP A 144 0.05 -0.30 -6.51
CA ASP A 144 1.35 -0.84 -6.94
C ASP A 144 2.32 -0.89 -5.75
N LEU A 145 3.08 -1.98 -5.62
CA LEU A 145 4.15 -2.18 -4.63
C LEU A 145 5.47 -2.43 -5.36
N LEU A 146 6.43 -1.52 -5.17
CA LEU A 146 7.81 -1.69 -5.60
C LEU A 146 8.64 -2.17 -4.41
N LYS A 147 9.25 -3.35 -4.51
CA LYS A 147 9.95 -3.98 -3.38
C LYS A 147 11.42 -3.59 -3.34
N GLY A 148 11.93 -3.28 -2.14
CA GLY A 148 13.27 -2.77 -1.94
C GLY A 148 13.46 -1.28 -2.27
N PRO A 149 14.67 -0.74 -2.07
CA PRO A 149 14.96 0.70 -2.09
C PRO A 149 14.43 1.45 -3.32
N ALA A 150 13.68 2.54 -3.10
CA ALA A 150 12.99 3.30 -4.16
C ALA A 150 13.54 4.72 -4.39
N SER A 151 14.55 5.15 -3.63
CA SER A 151 14.95 6.56 -3.58
C SER A 151 15.41 7.15 -4.90
N ILE A 152 15.98 6.35 -5.81
CA ILE A 152 16.34 6.77 -7.17
C ILE A 152 15.25 7.60 -7.89
N LEU A 153 13.97 7.33 -7.65
CA LEU A 153 12.87 8.05 -8.30
C LEU A 153 12.07 8.94 -7.34
N TYR A 154 12.06 8.62 -6.04
CA TYR A 154 11.18 9.23 -5.04
C TYR A 154 11.91 9.99 -3.93
N GLY A 155 13.25 10.01 -3.95
CA GLY A 155 14.09 10.63 -2.92
C GLY A 155 13.97 9.90 -1.58
N GLU A 156 13.88 10.61 -0.46
CA GLU A 156 13.67 9.98 0.85
C GLU A 156 12.58 8.89 0.81
N ALA A 157 12.98 7.65 1.12
CA ALA A 157 12.13 6.46 1.18
C ALA A 157 12.82 5.38 2.04
N PRO A 158 12.07 4.53 2.77
CA PRO A 158 12.66 3.44 3.54
C PRO A 158 13.19 2.31 2.64
N PRO A 159 14.13 1.48 3.13
CA PRO A 159 14.76 0.41 2.34
C PRO A 159 13.83 -0.75 1.97
N GLY A 160 12.70 -0.91 2.65
CA GLY A 160 11.79 -2.04 2.42
C GLY A 160 11.05 -2.02 1.07
N GLY A 161 10.76 -0.83 0.54
CA GLY A 161 9.95 -0.65 -0.66
C GLY A 161 9.16 0.66 -0.67
N MET A 162 8.21 0.77 -1.59
CA MET A 162 7.18 1.81 -1.61
C MET A 162 5.84 1.25 -2.09
N ILE A 163 4.74 1.86 -1.64
CA ILE A 163 3.37 1.54 -2.03
C ILE A 163 2.77 2.78 -2.70
N ASN A 164 2.20 2.62 -3.90
CA ASN A 164 1.61 3.71 -4.68
C ASN A 164 0.15 3.40 -5.04
N GLY A 165 -0.79 4.10 -4.42
CA GLY A 165 -2.21 4.04 -4.80
C GLY A 165 -2.47 4.87 -6.06
N ILE A 166 -3.05 4.27 -7.10
CA ILE A 166 -3.42 4.97 -8.33
C ILE A 166 -4.90 5.32 -8.25
N SER A 167 -5.23 6.60 -8.18
CA SER A 167 -6.61 7.08 -8.11
C SER A 167 -7.41 6.68 -9.36
N LYS A 168 -8.72 6.50 -9.20
CA LYS A 168 -9.64 6.24 -10.32
C LYS A 168 -9.66 7.37 -11.36
N ARG A 169 -9.26 7.09 -12.60
CA ARG A 169 -9.22 8.08 -13.70
C ARG A 169 -10.55 8.18 -14.48
N PRO A 170 -10.88 9.34 -15.10
CA PRO A 170 -12.08 9.49 -15.93
C PRO A 170 -12.10 8.56 -17.16
N THR A 171 -13.25 7.98 -17.50
CA THR A 171 -13.37 7.04 -18.63
C THR A 171 -14.05 7.65 -19.86
N ARG A 172 -13.69 7.10 -21.03
CA ARG A 172 -14.27 7.49 -22.33
C ARG A 172 -15.71 6.99 -22.50
N GLU A 173 -15.97 5.75 -22.09
CA GLU A 173 -17.33 5.22 -22.05
C GLU A 173 -18.04 5.68 -20.76
N PRO A 174 -19.34 6.04 -20.83
CA PRO A 174 -20.17 6.24 -19.65
C PRO A 174 -20.28 4.94 -18.85
N GLN A 175 -20.09 5.03 -17.53
CA GLN A 175 -20.35 3.94 -16.60
C GLN A 175 -20.75 4.51 -15.24
N GLY A 176 -21.52 3.74 -14.47
CA GLY A 176 -21.77 4.07 -13.08
C GLY A 176 -21.99 2.85 -12.20
N THR A 177 -21.63 2.98 -10.93
CA THR A 177 -21.91 2.02 -9.88
C THR A 177 -22.49 2.68 -8.64
N LEU A 178 -23.40 1.96 -7.98
CA LEU A 178 -23.90 2.22 -6.63
C LEU A 178 -23.76 0.92 -5.84
N GLN A 179 -23.01 0.94 -4.75
CA GLN A 179 -22.77 -0.19 -3.86
C GLN A 179 -23.35 0.12 -2.48
N VAL A 180 -24.02 -0.85 -1.87
CA VAL A 180 -24.46 -0.79 -0.47
C VAL A 180 -23.97 -2.03 0.24
N GLU A 181 -23.43 -1.88 1.45
CA GLU A 181 -22.96 -3.00 2.26
C GLU A 181 -23.53 -2.98 3.67
N ALA A 182 -23.64 -4.16 4.26
CA ALA A 182 -23.95 -4.38 5.66
C ALA A 182 -23.19 -5.60 6.20
N GLY A 183 -22.66 -5.53 7.43
CA GLY A 183 -21.91 -6.62 8.04
C GLY A 183 -22.08 -6.74 9.56
N ASN A 184 -21.20 -7.51 10.20
CA ASN A 184 -20.99 -7.45 11.66
C ASN A 184 -20.13 -6.22 12.04
N HIS A 185 -19.93 -6.01 13.35
CA HIS A 185 -19.37 -4.77 13.91
C HIS A 185 -20.12 -3.52 13.41
N ASP A 186 -21.44 -3.69 13.27
CA ASP A 186 -22.38 -2.72 12.69
C ASP A 186 -21.98 -2.09 11.34
N HIS A 187 -21.04 -2.70 10.59
CA HIS A 187 -20.51 -2.19 9.31
C HIS A 187 -21.62 -1.84 8.34
N ARG A 188 -21.61 -0.59 7.86
CA ARG A 188 -22.55 -0.03 6.88
C ARG A 188 -21.76 0.78 5.88
N GLN A 189 -21.96 0.55 4.59
CA GLN A 189 -21.30 1.32 3.53
C GLN A 189 -22.27 1.71 2.42
N VAL A 190 -22.08 2.91 1.86
CA VAL A 190 -22.66 3.33 0.58
C VAL A 190 -21.56 3.93 -0.28
N GLY A 191 -21.26 3.26 -1.40
CA GLY A 191 -20.29 3.70 -2.40
C GLY A 191 -20.97 4.12 -3.71
N VAL A 192 -20.45 5.16 -4.35
CA VAL A 192 -20.87 5.63 -5.68
C VAL A 192 -19.63 5.92 -6.51
N ASP A 193 -19.58 5.44 -7.73
CA ASP A 193 -18.52 5.73 -8.69
C ASP A 193 -19.14 5.91 -10.08
N VAL A 194 -19.13 7.13 -10.61
CA VAL A 194 -19.75 7.48 -11.90
C VAL A 194 -18.75 8.20 -12.77
N SER A 195 -18.59 7.76 -14.02
CA SER A 195 -17.63 8.33 -14.96
C SER A 195 -18.17 8.40 -16.40
N GLY A 196 -17.56 9.25 -17.22
CA GLY A 196 -17.87 9.37 -18.64
C GLY A 196 -17.54 10.75 -19.23
N PRO A 197 -17.97 11.01 -20.48
CA PRO A 197 -17.80 12.30 -21.14
C PRO A 197 -18.71 13.39 -20.54
N VAL A 198 -18.25 14.64 -20.56
CA VAL A 198 -19.02 15.79 -20.09
C VAL A 198 -20.00 16.26 -21.16
N GLY A 199 -21.20 15.68 -21.14
CA GLY A 199 -22.30 16.04 -22.04
C GLY A 199 -22.20 15.33 -23.40
N GLN A 200 -21.77 16.06 -24.43
CA GLN A 200 -21.50 15.52 -25.78
C GLN A 200 -20.08 15.88 -26.24
N ARG A 201 -19.15 15.97 -25.29
CA ARG A 201 -17.73 16.30 -25.50
C ARG A 201 -16.89 15.05 -25.34
N ASP A 202 -16.15 14.71 -26.38
CA ASP A 202 -15.19 13.59 -26.36
C ASP A 202 -13.87 14.02 -25.69
N ASP A 203 -13.56 15.32 -25.73
CA ASP A 203 -12.34 15.98 -25.25
C ASP A 203 -12.37 16.36 -23.76
N VAL A 204 -13.48 16.11 -23.05
CA VAL A 204 -13.61 16.37 -21.61
C VAL A 204 -14.36 15.24 -20.93
N ARG A 205 -13.68 14.57 -19.99
CA ARG A 205 -14.19 13.41 -19.23
C ARG A 205 -14.21 13.73 -17.74
N TYR A 206 -15.11 13.12 -16.99
CA TYR A 206 -15.21 13.30 -15.54
C TYR A 206 -15.31 11.96 -14.80
N ARG A 207 -14.96 11.96 -13.51
CA ARG A 207 -15.32 10.90 -12.57
C ARG A 207 -15.73 11.51 -11.23
N LEU A 208 -16.72 10.91 -10.59
CA LEU A 208 -17.16 11.25 -9.24
C LEU A 208 -17.17 9.96 -8.43
N VAL A 209 -16.18 9.80 -7.56
CA VAL A 209 -16.15 8.72 -6.57
C VAL A 209 -16.60 9.29 -5.22
N GLY A 210 -17.49 8.60 -4.53
CA GLY A 210 -17.97 8.97 -3.20
C GLY A 210 -18.20 7.74 -2.35
N LEU A 211 -17.91 7.85 -1.06
CA LEU A 211 -18.10 6.78 -0.07
C LEU A 211 -18.61 7.37 1.24
N TYR A 212 -19.51 6.64 1.87
CA TYR A 212 -19.82 6.73 3.28
C TYR A 212 -19.62 5.34 3.89
N ARG A 213 -18.89 5.24 5.01
CA ARG A 213 -18.71 4.01 5.79
C ARG A 213 -18.86 4.32 7.29
N ASP A 214 -19.51 3.44 8.02
CA ASP A 214 -19.74 3.50 9.47
C ASP A 214 -19.58 2.09 10.06
N GLY A 215 -19.10 1.97 11.28
CA GLY A 215 -18.88 0.68 11.96
C GLY A 215 -18.09 0.75 13.26
N GLU A 216 -18.28 -0.26 14.10
CA GLU A 216 -17.52 -0.53 15.32
C GLU A 216 -16.13 -1.12 14.99
N GLY A 217 -15.15 -0.92 15.87
CA GLY A 217 -13.87 -1.61 15.82
C GLY A 217 -13.86 -2.94 16.59
N GLU A 218 -12.71 -3.60 16.63
CA GLU A 218 -12.53 -4.85 17.42
C GLU A 218 -12.65 -4.64 18.93
N LEU A 219 -12.35 -3.42 19.43
CA LEU A 219 -12.38 -3.11 20.86
C LEU A 219 -13.73 -2.52 21.26
N ASN A 220 -14.26 -2.95 22.40
CA ASN A 220 -15.53 -2.46 22.93
C ASN A 220 -15.54 -0.91 23.01
N GLY A 221 -16.50 -0.31 22.32
CA GLY A 221 -16.67 1.15 22.28
C GLY A 221 -15.69 1.91 21.38
N SER A 222 -14.86 1.24 20.58
CA SER A 222 -14.19 1.90 19.45
C SER A 222 -15.10 1.88 18.21
N GLU A 223 -15.12 2.97 17.45
CA GLU A 223 -15.99 3.17 16.29
C GLU A 223 -15.33 4.10 15.28
N LYS A 224 -15.69 3.95 13.99
CA LYS A 224 -15.17 4.82 12.94
C LYS A 224 -16.18 5.07 11.84
N GLU A 225 -16.49 6.35 11.65
CA GLU A 225 -17.24 6.89 10.53
C GLU A 225 -16.28 7.56 9.53
N ARG A 226 -16.40 7.21 8.24
CA ARG A 226 -15.62 7.76 7.13
C ARG A 226 -16.53 8.33 6.06
N TYR A 227 -16.23 9.56 5.66
CA TYR A 227 -16.76 10.23 4.47
C TYR A 227 -15.62 10.40 3.47
N TYR A 228 -15.82 10.02 2.20
CA TYR A 228 -14.83 10.25 1.14
C TYR A 228 -15.52 10.76 -0.12
N PHE A 229 -14.92 11.74 -0.81
CA PHE A 229 -15.38 12.22 -2.10
C PHE A 229 -14.19 12.66 -2.95
N ALA A 230 -14.03 12.05 -4.12
CA ALA A 230 -12.96 12.32 -5.07
C ALA A 230 -13.52 12.63 -6.46
N PRO A 231 -13.71 13.92 -6.80
CA PRO A 231 -14.00 14.34 -8.16
C PRO A 231 -12.71 14.46 -8.99
N SER A 232 -12.76 14.00 -10.24
CA SER A 232 -11.70 14.22 -11.22
C SER A 232 -12.26 14.66 -12.57
N LEU A 233 -11.44 15.40 -13.32
CA LEU A 233 -11.76 15.95 -14.63
C LEU A 233 -10.54 15.82 -15.54
N GLU A 234 -10.71 15.19 -16.69
CA GLU A 234 -9.65 15.02 -17.69
C GLU A 234 -10.01 15.80 -18.95
N VAL A 235 -9.04 16.53 -19.48
CA VAL A 235 -9.21 17.45 -20.61
C VAL A 235 -8.12 17.18 -21.64
N ASP A 236 -8.54 16.76 -22.84
CA ASP A 236 -7.66 16.71 -24.02
C ASP A 236 -7.56 18.15 -24.56
N VAL A 237 -6.49 18.86 -24.21
CA VAL A 237 -6.24 20.24 -24.63
C VAL A 237 -5.83 20.30 -26.12
N SER A 238 -5.15 19.26 -26.59
CA SER A 238 -4.92 18.96 -28.01
C SER A 238 -4.70 17.45 -28.18
N ASP A 239 -4.55 16.99 -29.44
CA ASP A 239 -4.16 15.60 -29.74
C ASP A 239 -2.83 15.18 -29.09
N ASP A 240 -1.99 16.15 -28.68
CA ASP A 240 -0.67 15.99 -28.07
C ASP A 240 -0.63 16.39 -26.58
N THR A 241 -1.75 16.79 -25.96
CA THR A 241 -1.74 17.36 -24.60
C THR A 241 -2.98 16.99 -23.79
N THR A 242 -2.78 16.30 -22.67
CA THR A 242 -3.84 15.91 -21.73
C THR A 242 -3.56 16.52 -20.35
N VAL A 243 -4.61 17.00 -19.69
CA VAL A 243 -4.55 17.46 -18.30
C VAL A 243 -5.63 16.79 -17.47
N THR A 244 -5.21 16.06 -16.44
CA THR A 244 -6.11 15.35 -15.52
C THR A 244 -6.06 16.01 -14.15
N PHE A 245 -7.12 16.71 -13.80
CA PHE A 245 -7.32 17.32 -12.49
C PHE A 245 -7.85 16.28 -11.51
N LEU A 246 -7.18 16.15 -10.37
CA LEU A 246 -7.51 15.20 -9.32
C LEU A 246 -7.76 15.97 -8.02
N ALA A 247 -8.87 15.69 -7.34
CA ALA A 247 -9.12 16.19 -6.00
C ALA A 247 -9.74 15.10 -5.13
N SER A 248 -9.54 15.21 -3.82
CA SER A 248 -10.26 14.40 -2.85
C SER A 248 -10.49 15.18 -1.55
N VAL A 249 -11.56 14.84 -0.86
CA VAL A 249 -11.79 15.18 0.54
C VAL A 249 -12.19 13.93 1.28
N GLN A 250 -11.61 13.73 2.46
CA GLN A 250 -11.98 12.66 3.37
C GLN A 250 -12.16 13.24 4.78
N LYS A 251 -13.13 12.70 5.52
CA LYS A 251 -13.26 12.91 6.95
C LYS A 251 -13.38 11.54 7.63
N ASP A 252 -12.49 11.28 8.58
CA ASP A 252 -12.55 10.14 9.49
C ASP A 252 -12.90 10.69 10.89
N GLN A 253 -13.91 10.15 11.56
CA GLN A 253 -14.25 10.53 12.94
C GLN A 253 -14.75 9.33 13.76
N GLY A 254 -14.58 9.37 15.08
CA GLY A 254 -15.07 8.31 15.97
C GLY A 254 -14.19 8.14 17.21
N VAL A 255 -14.14 6.92 17.73
CA VAL A 255 -13.31 6.53 18.88
C VAL A 255 -12.15 5.64 18.40
N PRO A 256 -10.89 6.08 18.55
CA PRO A 256 -9.73 5.32 18.09
C PRO A 256 -9.54 4.03 18.90
N THR A 257 -9.04 3.00 18.22
CA THR A 257 -8.61 1.72 18.80
C THR A 257 -7.22 1.87 19.45
N THR A 258 -7.02 1.28 20.62
CA THR A 258 -5.70 1.15 21.26
C THR A 258 -5.36 -0.32 21.47
N GLY A 259 -4.82 -0.97 20.44
CA GLY A 259 -4.55 -2.42 20.41
C GLY A 259 -3.41 -2.93 21.29
N PHE A 260 -3.08 -2.23 22.38
CA PHE A 260 -1.91 -2.48 23.23
C PHE A 260 -2.26 -3.42 24.40
N PHE A 261 -2.07 -4.73 24.23
CA PHE A 261 -2.29 -5.71 25.31
C PHE A 261 -0.97 -6.06 26.02
N PRO A 262 -0.98 -6.33 27.33
CA PRO A 262 0.17 -6.96 27.98
C PRO A 262 0.30 -8.42 27.50
N ALA A 263 1.52 -8.97 27.49
CA ALA A 263 1.71 -10.38 27.18
C ALA A 263 1.02 -11.30 28.21
N LEU A 264 1.06 -10.94 29.50
CA LEU A 264 0.41 -11.65 30.59
C LEU A 264 -1.13 -11.61 30.48
N GLY A 265 -1.74 -12.75 30.22
CA GLY A 265 -3.18 -12.90 29.94
C GLY A 265 -3.53 -12.89 28.45
N THR A 266 -2.57 -12.63 27.56
CA THR A 266 -2.75 -12.58 26.10
C THR A 266 -2.00 -13.73 25.44
N LEU A 267 -0.67 -13.66 25.49
CA LEU A 267 0.27 -14.67 24.99
C LEU A 267 0.73 -15.61 26.13
N GLU A 268 0.96 -15.04 27.31
CA GLU A 268 1.48 -15.75 28.49
C GLU A 268 0.35 -16.08 29.47
N ASP A 269 0.42 -17.28 30.08
CA ASP A 269 -0.60 -17.75 31.04
C ASP A 269 -0.71 -16.83 32.27
N SER A 270 -1.92 -16.33 32.53
CA SER A 270 -2.25 -15.54 33.72
C SER A 270 -3.07 -16.36 34.73
N PRO A 271 -2.84 -16.22 36.05
CA PRO A 271 -3.65 -16.86 37.08
C PRO A 271 -5.10 -16.32 37.15
N PHE A 272 -5.42 -15.27 36.39
CA PHE A 272 -6.76 -14.69 36.29
C PHE A 272 -7.54 -15.12 35.03
N GLY A 273 -6.92 -15.91 34.14
CA GLY A 273 -7.48 -16.34 32.85
C GLY A 273 -6.90 -15.55 31.67
N LYS A 274 -7.51 -15.70 30.49
CA LYS A 274 -7.21 -14.87 29.32
C LYS A 274 -7.95 -13.54 29.38
N ILE A 275 -7.34 -12.50 28.81
CA ILE A 275 -7.98 -11.23 28.48
C ILE A 275 -8.87 -11.47 27.25
N ASP A 276 -10.05 -10.84 27.20
CA ASP A 276 -10.92 -10.92 26.03
C ASP A 276 -10.36 -10.01 24.92
N PRO A 277 -10.23 -10.46 23.65
CA PRO A 277 -9.69 -9.64 22.55
C PRO A 277 -10.41 -8.29 22.37
N ALA A 278 -11.68 -8.19 22.72
CA ALA A 278 -12.45 -6.95 22.63
C ALA A 278 -12.27 -6.03 23.85
N THR A 279 -11.42 -6.38 24.82
CA THR A 279 -11.20 -5.56 26.04
C THR A 279 -10.51 -4.25 25.68
N ASN A 280 -11.23 -3.13 25.79
CA ASN A 280 -10.66 -1.81 25.54
C ASN A 280 -9.95 -1.29 26.80
N PHE A 281 -8.65 -1.01 26.71
CA PHE A 281 -7.89 -0.38 27.79
C PHE A 281 -7.82 1.15 27.68
N GLY A 282 -8.26 1.71 26.56
CA GLY A 282 -8.51 3.14 26.40
C GLY A 282 -9.74 3.60 27.20
N GLN A 283 -10.32 4.71 26.78
CA GLN A 283 -11.42 5.37 27.47
C GLN A 283 -12.47 5.87 26.45
N PRO A 284 -13.44 5.04 26.05
CA PRO A 284 -14.40 5.39 24.99
C PRO A 284 -15.16 6.72 25.19
N ASP A 285 -15.48 7.08 26.43
CA ASP A 285 -16.18 8.33 26.76
C ASP A 285 -15.30 9.60 26.66
N TYR A 286 -13.99 9.44 26.44
CA TYR A 286 -13.00 10.52 26.37
C TYR A 286 -12.24 10.53 25.05
N ASP A 287 -11.82 9.35 24.59
CA ASP A 287 -11.03 9.15 23.39
C ASP A 287 -11.79 9.62 22.15
N ARG A 288 -11.07 10.23 21.21
CA ARG A 288 -11.67 10.81 20.00
C ARG A 288 -10.64 10.88 18.89
N LEU A 289 -11.12 10.57 17.69
CA LEU A 289 -10.47 10.87 16.42
C LEU A 289 -11.41 11.82 15.65
N ASP A 290 -10.88 12.93 15.16
CA ASP A 290 -11.52 13.80 14.18
C ASP A 290 -10.42 14.27 13.20
N GLN A 291 -10.29 13.54 12.09
CA GLN A 291 -9.29 13.80 11.06
C GLN A 291 -9.98 14.21 9.77
N ARG A 292 -9.50 15.30 9.16
CA ARG A 292 -10.00 15.78 7.87
C ARG A 292 -8.83 16.02 6.94
N GLN A 293 -8.93 15.51 5.72
CA GLN A 293 -7.86 15.64 4.73
C GLN A 293 -8.42 16.07 3.37
N ILE A 294 -7.70 16.95 2.68
CA ILE A 294 -8.07 17.53 1.39
C ILE A 294 -6.86 17.46 0.46
N ALA A 295 -7.04 16.90 -0.74
CA ALA A 295 -6.05 16.95 -1.81
C ALA A 295 -6.61 17.71 -3.01
N ILE A 296 -5.76 18.49 -3.67
CA ILE A 296 -6.02 19.03 -5.00
C ILE A 296 -4.73 19.02 -5.81
N GLY A 297 -4.81 18.58 -7.06
CA GLY A 297 -3.66 18.42 -7.92
C GLY A 297 -4.04 18.26 -9.39
N TYR A 298 -3.01 18.08 -10.21
CA TYR A 298 -3.17 17.72 -11.60
C TYR A 298 -2.00 16.86 -12.07
N GLU A 299 -2.26 16.14 -13.15
CA GLU A 299 -1.28 15.49 -14.01
C GLU A 299 -1.37 16.15 -15.38
N LEU A 300 -0.23 16.50 -15.95
CA LEU A 300 -0.09 17.06 -17.29
C LEU A 300 0.80 16.10 -18.09
N GLU A 301 0.32 15.68 -19.25
CA GLU A 301 1.08 14.91 -20.23
C GLU A 301 1.11 15.69 -21.55
N HIS A 302 2.30 15.86 -22.12
CA HIS A 302 2.49 16.60 -23.36
C HIS A 302 3.53 15.95 -24.27
N GLN A 303 3.08 15.47 -25.44
CA GLN A 303 3.94 14.97 -26.49
C GLN A 303 4.56 16.15 -27.25
N ILE A 304 5.87 16.38 -27.07
CA ILE A 304 6.59 17.47 -27.74
C ILE A 304 6.89 17.10 -29.20
N ASN A 305 7.13 15.82 -29.47
CA ASN A 305 7.37 15.20 -30.78
C ASN A 305 7.51 13.66 -30.63
N ASP A 306 7.70 12.93 -31.73
CA ASP A 306 7.90 11.47 -31.76
C ASP A 306 8.97 10.90 -30.80
N THR A 307 9.92 11.71 -30.32
CA THR A 307 10.96 11.29 -29.36
C THR A 307 10.67 11.76 -27.94
N TRP A 308 10.25 13.01 -27.77
CA TRP A 308 10.20 13.68 -26.46
C TRP A 308 8.79 13.88 -25.94
N GLU A 309 8.59 13.48 -24.69
CA GLU A 309 7.38 13.65 -23.91
C GLU A 309 7.72 14.40 -22.61
N PHE A 310 6.86 15.34 -22.20
CA PHE A 310 6.93 16.00 -20.91
C PHE A 310 5.75 15.58 -20.04
N GLN A 311 6.03 15.16 -18.82
CA GLN A 311 5.01 14.87 -17.81
C GLN A 311 5.25 15.72 -16.56
N GLN A 312 4.18 16.22 -15.94
CA GLN A 312 4.24 16.99 -14.69
C GLN A 312 3.09 16.61 -13.77
N ASN A 313 3.41 16.13 -12.57
CA ASN A 313 2.43 15.80 -11.54
C ASN A 313 2.59 16.80 -10.40
N ALA A 314 1.51 17.43 -9.95
CA ALA A 314 1.53 18.34 -8.81
C ALA A 314 0.34 18.08 -7.88
N ARG A 315 0.57 18.12 -6.57
CA ARG A 315 -0.47 17.98 -5.55
C ARG A 315 -0.18 18.86 -4.34
N TYR A 316 -1.18 19.63 -3.92
CA TYR A 316 -1.27 20.21 -2.59
C TYR A 316 -2.19 19.33 -1.72
N THR A 317 -1.79 19.10 -0.48
CA THR A 317 -2.57 18.39 0.53
C THR A 317 -2.63 19.19 1.82
N HIS A 318 -3.80 19.21 2.44
CA HIS A 318 -4.05 19.78 3.75
C HIS A 318 -4.67 18.71 4.66
N LEU A 319 -4.27 18.66 5.93
CA LEU A 319 -4.81 17.72 6.92
C LEU A 319 -5.00 18.42 8.27
N ASP A 320 -6.23 18.37 8.81
CA ASP A 320 -6.59 18.73 10.19
C ASP A 320 -6.67 17.44 11.05
N LEU A 321 -6.26 17.49 12.31
CA LEU A 321 -6.39 16.38 13.27
C LEU A 321 -6.69 16.88 14.70
N GLU A 322 -7.79 16.41 15.30
CA GLU A 322 -7.95 16.28 16.76
C GLU A 322 -7.87 14.79 17.11
N LEU A 323 -6.86 14.39 17.88
CA LEU A 323 -6.70 13.05 18.43
C LEU A 323 -6.55 13.11 19.95
N ARG A 324 -7.43 12.42 20.65
CA ARG A 324 -7.30 12.11 22.08
C ARG A 324 -7.39 10.61 22.28
N ASN A 325 -6.40 10.02 22.94
CA ASN A 325 -6.32 8.59 23.13
C ASN A 325 -5.68 8.26 24.49
N VAL A 326 -6.39 7.51 25.31
CA VAL A 326 -5.87 6.87 26.51
C VAL A 326 -5.28 5.52 26.11
N TYR A 327 -4.06 5.24 26.57
CA TYR A 327 -3.34 4.01 26.25
C TYR A 327 -2.77 3.32 27.47
N PRO A 328 -2.79 1.97 27.53
CA PRO A 328 -2.10 1.23 28.58
C PRO A 328 -0.59 1.28 28.35
N ASN A 329 0.16 1.36 29.43
CA ASN A 329 1.60 1.14 29.49
C ASN A 329 1.88 -0.37 29.53
N SER A 330 2.99 -0.85 28.98
CA SER A 330 3.30 -2.28 28.86
C SER A 330 3.45 -3.03 30.20
N TYR A 331 3.64 -2.31 31.31
CA TYR A 331 3.83 -2.91 32.63
C TYR A 331 2.53 -3.15 33.42
N VAL A 332 2.22 -4.43 33.65
CA VAL A 332 1.12 -4.86 34.55
C VAL A 332 1.47 -4.52 36.01
N THR A 333 0.61 -3.73 36.64
CA THR A 333 0.64 -3.42 38.07
C THR A 333 -0.06 -4.55 38.85
N PRO A 334 0.65 -5.29 39.73
CA PRO A 334 0.06 -6.42 40.43
C PRO A 334 -1.12 -6.01 41.35
N PRO A 335 -2.18 -6.83 41.46
CA PRO A 335 -2.24 -8.20 40.97
C PRO A 335 -2.73 -8.36 39.52
N ARG A 336 -3.55 -7.44 38.99
CA ARG A 336 -4.20 -7.59 37.66
C ARG A 336 -4.62 -6.27 37.00
N SER A 337 -3.96 -5.17 37.34
CA SER A 337 -4.27 -3.85 36.77
C SER A 337 -3.14 -3.40 35.84
N ILE A 338 -3.41 -2.46 34.95
CA ILE A 338 -2.40 -1.88 34.06
C ILE A 338 -2.42 -0.36 34.19
N SER A 339 -1.23 0.23 34.23
CA SER A 339 -1.03 1.67 34.28
C SER A 339 -1.43 2.27 32.94
N ARG A 340 -2.13 3.41 32.92
CA ARG A 340 -2.45 4.13 31.68
C ARG A 340 -1.71 5.45 31.55
N GLY A 341 -1.60 5.91 30.32
CA GLY A 341 -1.18 7.24 29.91
C GLY A 341 -2.17 7.82 28.91
N ILE A 342 -1.88 9.03 28.44
CA ILE A 342 -2.70 9.77 27.48
C ILE A 342 -1.80 10.35 26.38
N ILE A 343 -2.34 10.42 25.17
CA ILE A 343 -1.88 11.33 24.13
C ILE A 343 -3.03 12.22 23.65
N ASP A 344 -2.76 13.51 23.56
CA ASP A 344 -3.64 14.56 23.02
C ASP A 344 -2.83 15.32 21.96
N ARG A 345 -3.27 15.30 20.71
CA ARG A 345 -2.64 15.96 19.55
C ARG A 345 -3.71 16.72 18.78
N ASP A 346 -3.59 18.04 18.74
CA ASP A 346 -4.47 18.94 18.00
C ASP A 346 -3.60 19.84 17.10
N GLY A 347 -3.85 19.83 15.79
CA GLY A 347 -3.10 20.62 14.83
C GLY A 347 -3.46 20.36 13.37
N GLN A 348 -2.61 20.85 12.48
CA GLN A 348 -2.80 20.76 11.03
C GLN A 348 -1.46 20.70 10.28
N TYR A 349 -1.44 20.11 9.07
CA TYR A 349 -0.35 20.31 8.12
C TYR A 349 -0.81 20.72 6.73
N ASP A 350 0.07 21.46 6.06
CA ASP A 350 0.03 21.80 4.65
C ASP A 350 1.25 21.19 3.96
N ALA A 351 1.05 20.49 2.85
CA ALA A 351 2.14 19.95 2.04
C ALA A 351 1.92 20.18 0.54
N PHE A 352 3.02 20.38 -0.18
CA PHE A 352 3.04 20.57 -1.63
C PHE A 352 4.09 19.66 -2.25
N ASN A 353 3.70 18.96 -3.32
CA ASN A 353 4.56 18.07 -4.09
C ASN A 353 4.45 18.44 -5.57
N ILE A 354 5.58 18.52 -6.28
CA ILE A 354 5.62 18.64 -7.73
C ILE A 354 6.78 17.82 -8.30
N ASP A 355 6.51 17.04 -9.34
CA ASP A 355 7.49 16.22 -10.05
C ASP A 355 7.42 16.51 -11.55
N ASN A 356 8.57 16.86 -12.14
CA ASN A 356 8.70 17.25 -13.53
C ASN A 356 9.56 16.21 -14.24
N ARG A 357 9.07 15.67 -15.36
CA ARG A 357 9.67 14.55 -16.06
C ARG A 357 9.79 14.86 -17.54
N LEU A 358 10.96 14.60 -18.11
CA LEU A 358 11.21 14.69 -19.54
C LEU A 358 11.71 13.32 -20.01
N ILE A 359 10.93 12.68 -20.88
CA ILE A 359 11.13 11.31 -21.34
C ILE A 359 11.51 11.35 -22.83
N ALA A 360 12.65 10.76 -23.18
CA ALA A 360 13.06 10.53 -24.57
C ALA A 360 13.01 9.04 -24.90
N ARG A 361 12.14 8.64 -25.83
CA ARG A 361 12.13 7.30 -26.43
C ARG A 361 12.79 7.34 -27.80
N THR A 362 13.84 6.55 -27.99
CA THR A 362 14.59 6.50 -29.25
C THR A 362 14.81 5.07 -29.70
N TYR A 363 14.67 4.84 -31.00
CA TYR A 363 14.68 3.50 -31.62
C TYR A 363 15.75 3.42 -32.70
N THR A 364 16.49 2.31 -32.74
CA THR A 364 17.38 1.92 -33.84
C THR A 364 17.02 0.50 -34.30
N GLU A 365 17.70 -0.02 -35.34
CA GLU A 365 17.46 -1.39 -35.83
C GLU A 365 17.62 -2.49 -34.77
N ASN A 366 18.40 -2.26 -33.70
CA ASN A 366 18.69 -3.26 -32.67
C ASN A 366 18.65 -2.71 -31.23
N THR A 367 18.18 -1.47 -31.02
CA THR A 367 18.11 -0.89 -29.67
C THR A 367 16.90 0.00 -29.50
N GLU A 368 16.26 -0.10 -28.33
CA GLU A 368 15.31 0.89 -27.83
C GLU A 368 15.89 1.51 -26.57
N ASN A 369 15.87 2.83 -26.49
CA ASN A 369 16.44 3.58 -25.40
C ASN A 369 15.41 4.58 -24.87
N THR A 370 15.02 4.40 -23.61
CA THR A 370 14.18 5.31 -22.87
C THR A 370 15.03 6.04 -21.83
N LEU A 371 15.19 7.35 -22.02
CA LEU A 371 15.90 8.25 -21.11
C LEU A 371 14.89 9.11 -20.37
N LEU A 372 14.84 8.98 -19.05
CA LEU A 372 14.10 9.85 -18.14
C LEU A 372 15.07 10.82 -17.48
N VAL A 373 14.77 12.11 -17.54
CA VAL A 373 15.40 13.15 -16.72
C VAL A 373 14.29 13.85 -15.95
N GLY A 374 14.47 14.08 -14.65
CA GLY A 374 13.44 14.72 -13.84
C GLY A 374 13.94 15.55 -12.68
N ALA A 375 13.03 16.38 -12.17
CA ALA A 375 13.25 17.29 -11.05
C ALA A 375 12.00 17.33 -10.17
N GLY A 376 12.15 16.93 -8.92
CA GLY A 376 11.09 16.92 -7.91
C GLY A 376 11.33 17.94 -6.81
N TYR A 377 10.25 18.54 -6.30
CA TYR A 377 10.21 19.34 -5.09
C TYR A 377 9.07 18.86 -4.19
N GLN A 378 9.34 18.70 -2.90
CA GLN A 378 8.31 18.45 -1.90
C GLN A 378 8.56 19.29 -0.65
N GLU A 379 7.48 19.81 -0.07
CA GLU A 379 7.47 20.68 1.11
C GLU A 379 6.32 20.29 2.03
N LEU A 380 6.53 20.43 3.33
CA LEU A 380 5.60 20.16 4.42
C LEU A 380 5.77 21.23 5.50
N ASN A 381 4.65 21.74 6.00
CA ASN A 381 4.57 22.64 7.16
C ASN A 381 3.52 22.04 8.11
N LEU A 382 3.92 21.49 9.25
CA LEU A 382 3.05 20.92 10.29
C LEU A 382 3.09 21.82 11.52
N ASN A 383 1.95 22.24 12.03
CA ASN A 383 1.85 23.03 13.27
C ASN A 383 0.85 22.32 14.19
N TYR A 384 1.29 21.94 15.39
CA TYR A 384 0.47 21.13 16.28
C TYR A 384 0.85 21.27 17.76
N THR A 385 -0.10 20.90 18.60
CA THR A 385 0.07 20.79 20.04
C THR A 385 0.21 19.32 20.45
N ASN A 386 0.93 19.07 21.53
CA ASN A 386 1.17 17.75 22.08
C ASN A 386 0.99 17.73 23.59
N ARG A 387 0.20 16.77 24.10
CA ARG A 387 0.20 16.38 25.51
C ARG A 387 0.34 14.88 25.59
N ASP A 388 1.57 14.42 25.70
CA ASP A 388 1.88 13.01 25.93
C ASP A 388 2.16 12.75 27.42
N SER A 389 1.76 11.57 27.89
CA SER A 389 2.24 10.96 29.13
C SER A 389 3.72 10.59 29.04
N PHE A 390 4.20 10.16 27.87
CA PHE A 390 5.61 9.89 27.61
C PHE A 390 6.31 11.19 27.18
N ARG A 391 6.98 11.85 28.13
CA ARG A 391 7.63 13.15 27.91
C ARG A 391 9.13 13.02 27.90
N THR A 392 9.75 13.52 26.83
CA THR A 392 11.19 13.78 26.71
C THR A 392 11.46 15.22 27.12
N LEU A 393 12.26 15.44 28.17
CA LEU A 393 12.66 16.77 28.63
C LEU A 393 13.77 17.35 27.74
N GLY A 394 13.97 18.67 27.78
CA GLY A 394 15.03 19.36 27.02
C GLY A 394 16.47 19.04 27.45
N ASP A 395 16.68 18.19 28.48
CA ASP A 395 17.96 17.55 28.78
C ASP A 395 18.08 16.12 28.21
N GLY A 396 17.13 15.77 27.33
CA GLY A 396 16.88 14.45 26.77
C GLY A 396 16.02 13.56 27.66
N SER A 397 15.95 13.75 28.98
CA SER A 397 15.43 12.70 29.87
C SER A 397 13.94 12.39 29.65
N SER A 398 13.65 11.15 29.23
CA SER A 398 12.27 10.68 29.04
C SER A 398 11.68 10.07 30.31
N PHE A 399 10.42 10.40 30.62
CA PHE A 399 9.66 9.79 31.71
C PHE A 399 8.19 9.57 31.33
N PHE A 400 7.57 8.56 31.94
CA PHE A 400 6.16 8.25 31.75
C PHE A 400 5.30 8.77 32.91
N THR A 401 4.34 9.62 32.61
CA THR A 401 3.34 10.14 33.55
C THR A 401 2.12 9.22 33.55
N ASN A 402 1.98 8.41 34.59
CA ASN A 402 0.77 7.62 34.81
C ASN A 402 -0.42 8.53 35.15
N ILE A 403 -1.56 8.30 34.48
CA ILE A 403 -2.80 9.05 34.74
C ILE A 403 -3.72 8.31 35.73
N ASP A 404 -3.87 6.99 35.55
CA ASP A 404 -4.63 6.09 36.43
C ASP A 404 -4.23 4.61 36.19
N THR A 405 -4.97 3.67 36.79
CA THR A 405 -4.84 2.23 36.50
C THR A 405 -6.20 1.62 36.19
N VAL A 406 -6.28 0.78 35.15
CA VAL A 406 -7.48 0.02 34.79
C VAL A 406 -7.32 -1.47 35.12
N ASP A 407 -8.41 -2.18 35.37
CA ASP A 407 -8.41 -3.65 35.58
C ASP A 407 -8.36 -4.39 34.24
N LEU A 408 -7.47 -5.38 34.12
CA LEU A 408 -7.22 -6.08 32.85
C LEU A 408 -8.38 -6.93 32.32
N TYR A 409 -9.35 -7.28 33.18
CA TYR A 409 -10.43 -8.22 32.83
C TYR A 409 -11.80 -7.55 32.91
N HIS A 410 -11.94 -6.50 33.73
CA HIS A 410 -13.16 -5.71 33.86
C HIS A 410 -12.86 -4.21 33.98
N PRO A 411 -12.49 -3.53 32.88
CA PRO A 411 -12.35 -2.07 32.85
C PRO A 411 -13.60 -1.35 33.39
N ASP A 412 -13.39 -0.36 34.27
CA ASP A 412 -14.45 0.53 34.77
C ASP A 412 -14.26 1.94 34.21
N TYR A 413 -14.82 2.17 33.02
CA TYR A 413 -14.73 3.46 32.34
C TYR A 413 -15.40 4.60 33.14
N ALA A 414 -16.35 4.30 34.04
CA ALA A 414 -17.04 5.31 34.85
C ALA A 414 -16.18 5.85 36.01
N ALA A 415 -15.07 5.18 36.34
CA ALA A 415 -14.11 5.63 37.34
C ALA A 415 -13.10 6.67 36.80
N PHE A 416 -13.02 6.84 35.48
CA PHE A 416 -12.07 7.76 34.85
C PHE A 416 -12.34 9.22 35.21
N THR A 417 -11.28 9.97 35.46
CA THR A 417 -11.30 11.42 35.57
C THR A 417 -10.25 11.96 34.62
N ALA A 418 -10.66 12.79 33.66
CA ALA A 418 -9.74 13.39 32.69
C ALA A 418 -8.57 14.08 33.43
N PRO A 419 -7.31 13.68 33.16
CA PRO A 419 -6.15 14.21 33.88
C PRO A 419 -5.88 15.67 33.48
N ASP A 420 -5.42 16.46 34.45
CA ASP A 420 -4.77 17.74 34.14
C ASP A 420 -3.32 17.47 33.72
N THR A 421 -3.10 17.39 32.41
CA THR A 421 -1.78 17.17 31.80
C THR A 421 -0.92 18.44 31.76
N GLY A 422 -1.41 19.56 32.28
CA GLY A 422 -0.79 20.88 32.11
C GLY A 422 -0.84 21.39 30.67
N ASP A 423 -0.08 22.45 30.42
CA ASP A 423 0.03 23.08 29.11
C ASP A 423 0.70 22.15 28.07
N PRO A 424 0.27 22.19 26.80
CA PRO A 424 0.86 21.38 25.74
C PRO A 424 2.25 21.88 25.35
N THR A 425 3.03 20.99 24.72
CA THR A 425 4.16 21.41 23.88
C THR A 425 3.61 21.82 22.51
N GLU A 426 3.87 23.05 22.09
CA GLU A 426 3.63 23.52 20.73
C GLU A 426 4.82 23.12 19.85
N HIS A 427 4.57 22.61 18.65
CA HIS A 427 5.56 22.16 17.66
C HIS A 427 5.28 22.80 16.30
N ASN A 428 6.34 23.22 15.60
CA ASN A 428 6.26 23.80 14.26
C ASN A 428 7.33 23.12 13.38
N VAL A 429 6.90 22.21 12.52
CA VAL A 429 7.76 21.38 11.68
C VAL A 429 7.76 21.89 10.24
N ASP A 430 8.87 22.47 9.82
CA ASP A 430 9.20 22.76 8.43
C ASP A 430 9.98 21.56 7.85
N ARG A 431 9.67 21.17 6.62
CA ARG A 431 10.48 20.21 5.87
C ARG A 431 10.42 20.47 4.36
N ARG A 432 11.59 20.45 3.71
CA ARG A 432 11.76 20.69 2.28
C ARG A 432 12.69 19.65 1.66
N GLN A 433 12.48 19.34 0.40
CA GLN A 433 13.37 18.49 -0.38
C GLN A 433 13.34 18.87 -1.86
N VAL A 434 14.53 19.02 -2.43
CA VAL A 434 14.76 19.16 -3.87
C VAL A 434 15.55 17.94 -4.33
N GLY A 435 15.14 17.31 -5.43
CA GLY A 435 15.95 16.25 -6.02
C GLY A 435 15.92 16.20 -7.53
N LEU A 436 17.10 15.94 -8.10
CA LEU A 436 17.37 15.84 -9.53
C LEU A 436 17.78 14.41 -9.87
N TYR A 437 17.13 13.82 -10.87
CA TYR A 437 17.31 12.41 -11.19
C TYR A 437 17.42 12.16 -12.69
N VAL A 438 18.19 11.13 -13.03
CA VAL A 438 18.30 10.59 -14.38
C VAL A 438 18.24 9.06 -14.32
N GLN A 439 17.43 8.47 -15.20
CA GLN A 439 17.31 7.03 -15.37
C GLN A 439 17.32 6.70 -16.85
N ASN A 440 18.04 5.66 -17.23
CA ASN A 440 18.07 5.15 -18.59
C ASN A 440 17.78 3.66 -18.60
N GLN A 441 16.78 3.29 -19.40
CA GLN A 441 16.46 1.91 -19.75
C GLN A 441 16.87 1.70 -21.21
N LEU A 442 17.76 0.74 -21.44
CA LEU A 442 18.29 0.38 -22.76
C LEU A 442 17.95 -1.08 -23.05
N ARG A 443 17.06 -1.30 -24.02
CA ARG A 443 16.78 -2.62 -24.60
C ARG A 443 17.71 -2.85 -25.80
N ILE A 444 18.36 -4.01 -25.87
CA ILE A 444 19.31 -4.40 -26.92
C ILE A 444 18.88 -5.73 -27.53
N ALA A 445 18.73 -5.76 -28.86
CA ALA A 445 18.33 -6.90 -29.67
C ALA A 445 17.09 -7.62 -29.11
N ASP A 446 16.13 -6.85 -28.59
CA ASP A 446 14.87 -7.26 -27.95
C ASP A 446 14.99 -8.25 -26.78
N GLN A 447 16.23 -8.60 -26.38
CA GLN A 447 16.52 -9.65 -25.42
C GLN A 447 17.27 -9.18 -24.16
N TRP A 448 17.94 -8.04 -24.18
CA TRP A 448 18.65 -7.52 -23.01
C TRP A 448 18.07 -6.19 -22.57
N VAL A 449 17.57 -6.09 -21.35
CA VAL A 449 17.16 -4.82 -20.73
C VAL A 449 18.20 -4.44 -19.70
N LEU A 450 18.83 -3.28 -19.88
CA LEU A 450 19.75 -2.66 -18.94
C LEU A 450 19.07 -1.44 -18.34
N LEU A 451 19.11 -1.31 -17.03
CA LEU A 451 18.60 -0.15 -16.28
C LEU A 451 19.76 0.47 -15.50
N ALA A 452 19.92 1.78 -15.58
CA ALA A 452 20.86 2.52 -14.74
C ALA A 452 20.28 3.89 -14.39
N GLY A 453 20.53 4.37 -13.17
CA GLY A 453 20.11 5.71 -12.77
C GLY A 453 20.87 6.24 -11.58
N ALA A 454 20.83 7.57 -11.43
CA ALA A 454 21.32 8.29 -10.28
C ALA A 454 20.36 9.42 -9.92
N ARG A 455 20.20 9.68 -8.62
CA ARG A 455 19.46 10.82 -8.08
C ARG A 455 20.27 11.48 -6.98
N TYR A 456 20.34 12.80 -7.05
CA TYR A 456 20.83 13.66 -5.99
C TYR A 456 19.65 14.35 -5.31
N ASP A 457 19.57 14.28 -3.99
CA ASP A 457 18.62 15.01 -3.16
C ASP A 457 19.37 15.93 -2.19
N ASN A 458 18.79 17.10 -1.92
CA ASN A 458 19.04 17.90 -0.74
C ASN A 458 17.74 17.95 0.08
N VAL A 459 17.82 17.67 1.38
CA VAL A 459 16.69 17.59 2.32
C VAL A 459 16.99 18.45 3.53
N ASP A 460 16.06 19.34 3.87
CA ASP A 460 16.12 20.28 5.00
C ASP A 460 14.88 20.06 5.88
N SER A 461 15.05 20.05 7.20
CA SER A 461 13.94 19.99 8.14
C SER A 461 14.28 20.59 9.50
N SER A 462 13.30 21.22 10.13
CA SER A 462 13.37 21.72 11.50
C SER A 462 12.03 21.54 12.22
N ASP A 463 12.04 21.03 13.46
CA ASP A 463 10.93 21.13 14.43
C ASP A 463 11.31 22.15 15.52
N ASP A 464 10.67 23.31 15.48
CA ASP A 464 10.75 24.33 16.53
C ASP A 464 9.64 24.09 17.56
N PHE A 465 10.01 23.56 18.73
CA PHE A 465 9.09 23.17 19.78
C PHE A 465 9.24 23.98 21.08
N SER A 466 8.13 24.23 21.78
CA SER A 466 8.13 25.02 23.02
C SER A 466 7.02 24.67 23.99
N ASP A 467 7.28 24.87 25.27
CA ASP A 467 6.35 24.65 26.38
C ASP A 467 6.59 25.67 27.52
N THR A 468 6.02 25.42 28.70
CA THR A 468 6.22 26.29 29.88
C THR A 468 7.64 26.27 30.47
N SER A 469 8.48 25.32 30.07
CA SER A 469 9.87 25.18 30.51
C SER A 469 10.86 25.91 29.59
N GLY A 470 10.54 26.06 28.30
CA GLY A 470 11.34 26.83 27.35
C GLY A 470 10.97 26.60 25.88
N SER A 471 11.90 26.92 25.00
CA SER A 471 11.83 26.62 23.56
C SER A 471 13.10 25.87 23.14
N SER A 472 12.98 25.00 22.16
CA SER A 472 14.06 24.18 21.61
C SER A 472 13.80 23.93 20.12
N SER A 473 14.81 23.41 19.42
CA SER A 473 14.78 23.20 17.98
C SER A 473 15.64 21.99 17.65
N GLU A 474 15.13 21.09 16.81
CA GLU A 474 15.88 19.97 16.24
C GLU A 474 15.62 19.86 14.73
N GLY A 475 16.51 19.19 13.99
CA GLY A 475 16.44 19.19 12.54
C GLY A 475 17.64 18.54 11.86
N TYR A 476 17.66 18.62 10.53
CA TYR A 476 18.71 18.07 9.65
C TYR A 476 18.78 18.86 8.33
N ASP A 477 19.98 18.92 7.75
CA ASP A 477 20.27 19.48 6.40
C ASP A 477 21.25 18.51 5.72
N ASP A 478 20.72 17.65 4.86
CA ASP A 478 21.40 16.50 4.28
C ASP A 478 21.47 16.57 2.75
N GLU A 479 22.61 16.17 2.18
CA GLU A 479 22.78 15.92 0.75
C GLU A 479 23.06 14.43 0.54
N HIS A 480 22.31 13.77 -0.36
CA HIS A 480 22.49 12.34 -0.64
C HIS A 480 22.47 12.02 -2.13
N LEU A 481 23.31 11.08 -2.56
CA LEU A 481 23.35 10.52 -3.92
C LEU A 481 22.95 9.05 -3.86
N SER A 482 21.78 8.72 -4.40
CA SER A 482 21.32 7.32 -4.55
C SER A 482 21.46 6.84 -5.99
N ILE A 483 21.98 5.63 -6.18
CA ILE A 483 22.08 4.99 -7.50
C ILE A 483 21.22 3.72 -7.62
N THR A 484 20.90 3.36 -8.86
CA THR A 484 20.31 2.06 -9.22
C THR A 484 21.01 1.48 -10.45
N ALA A 485 21.11 0.16 -10.50
CA ALA A 485 21.55 -0.59 -11.67
C ALA A 485 20.79 -1.91 -11.78
N GLY A 486 20.43 -2.32 -12.98
CA GLY A 486 19.74 -3.57 -13.23
C GLY A 486 20.08 -4.15 -14.61
N ALA A 487 20.06 -5.47 -14.71
CA ALA A 487 20.22 -6.18 -15.97
C ALA A 487 19.25 -7.36 -16.00
N MET A 488 18.50 -7.49 -17.09
CA MET A 488 17.56 -8.58 -17.35
C MET A 488 17.81 -9.14 -18.75
N TYR A 489 17.64 -10.46 -18.88
CA TYR A 489 17.52 -11.13 -20.17
C TYR A 489 16.05 -11.49 -20.37
N LEU A 490 15.47 -11.18 -21.53
CA LEU A 490 14.13 -11.58 -21.95
C LEU A 490 14.26 -12.85 -22.79
N GLY A 491 13.88 -14.00 -22.23
CA GLY A 491 13.93 -15.27 -22.94
C GLY A 491 12.69 -15.48 -23.82
N ASP A 492 12.89 -15.90 -25.07
CA ASP A 492 11.82 -16.21 -26.05
C ASP A 492 10.78 -17.24 -25.53
N ASN A 493 11.11 -17.98 -24.47
CA ASN A 493 10.25 -18.95 -23.79
C ASN A 493 9.45 -18.34 -22.61
N GLY A 494 9.41 -17.02 -22.49
CA GLY A 494 8.72 -16.31 -21.41
C GLY A 494 9.47 -16.30 -20.07
N VAL A 495 10.75 -16.70 -20.04
CA VAL A 495 11.56 -16.77 -18.81
C VAL A 495 12.61 -15.67 -18.81
N SER A 496 12.45 -14.70 -17.91
CA SER A 496 13.25 -13.48 -17.85
C SER A 496 14.05 -13.38 -16.54
N PRO A 497 15.27 -13.92 -16.47
CA PRO A 497 16.15 -13.75 -15.31
C PRO A 497 16.73 -12.34 -15.24
N TYR A 498 16.92 -11.82 -14.02
CA TYR A 498 17.46 -10.49 -13.78
C TYR A 498 18.33 -10.41 -12.50
N VAL A 499 19.13 -9.36 -12.43
CA VAL A 499 19.85 -8.91 -11.23
C VAL A 499 19.71 -7.40 -11.10
N SER A 500 19.67 -6.89 -9.87
CA SER A 500 19.65 -5.45 -9.61
C SER A 500 20.33 -5.05 -8.30
N TYR A 501 20.77 -3.80 -8.28
CA TYR A 501 21.29 -3.06 -7.14
C TYR A 501 20.47 -1.77 -7.01
N SER A 502 20.08 -1.38 -5.80
CA SER A 502 19.35 -0.13 -5.54
C SER A 502 19.64 0.40 -4.15
N GLU A 503 19.65 1.72 -4.02
CA GLU A 503 19.89 2.43 -2.76
C GLU A 503 18.68 3.25 -2.30
N SER A 504 18.62 3.50 -1.00
CA SER A 504 17.68 4.39 -0.35
C SER A 504 18.35 5.19 0.76
N PHE A 505 17.73 6.30 1.13
CA PHE A 505 18.14 7.04 2.32
C PHE A 505 16.91 7.57 3.08
N THR A 506 17.04 7.72 4.40
CA THR A 506 16.05 8.38 5.26
C THR A 506 16.76 9.27 6.28
N PRO A 507 16.75 10.61 6.12
CA PRO A 507 17.23 11.56 7.11
C PRO A 507 16.51 11.41 8.46
N VAL A 508 17.17 11.83 9.53
CA VAL A 508 16.68 11.67 10.90
C VAL A 508 16.99 12.92 11.72
N ALA A 509 15.97 13.50 12.35
CA ALA A 509 16.17 14.63 13.26
C ALA A 509 16.75 14.18 14.60
N GLY A 510 17.59 15.03 15.19
CA GLY A 510 18.15 14.85 16.52
C GLY A 510 19.68 14.84 16.54
N ILE A 511 20.22 14.73 17.76
CA ILE A 511 21.66 14.83 18.05
C ILE A 511 22.06 13.62 18.89
N GLY A 512 23.11 12.91 18.47
CA GLY A 512 23.69 11.76 19.17
C GLY A 512 24.46 12.13 20.45
N PRO A 513 24.89 11.15 21.27
CA PRO A 513 25.47 11.42 22.60
C PRO A 513 26.86 12.08 22.56
N ASP A 514 27.49 12.10 21.39
CA ASP A 514 28.74 12.83 21.12
C ASP A 514 28.53 14.31 20.76
N GLY A 515 27.27 14.72 20.55
CA GLY A 515 26.88 16.07 20.17
C GLY A 515 26.87 16.34 18.66
N ALA A 516 26.98 15.30 17.81
CA ALA A 516 26.78 15.40 16.37
C ALA A 516 25.31 15.17 15.99
N SER A 517 24.81 15.83 14.94
CA SER A 517 23.53 15.45 14.33
C SER A 517 23.59 14.01 13.81
N TYR A 518 22.45 13.33 13.78
CA TYR A 518 22.37 12.00 13.18
C TYR A 518 22.65 12.06 11.66
N GLU A 519 23.38 11.07 11.15
CA GLU A 519 23.52 10.83 9.71
C GLU A 519 22.24 10.15 9.17
N PRO A 520 21.89 10.29 7.88
CA PRO A 520 20.79 9.53 7.28
C PRO A 520 20.93 8.02 7.44
N LEU A 521 19.79 7.33 7.57
CA LEU A 521 19.70 5.87 7.45
C LEU A 521 19.93 5.48 5.98
N GLU A 522 21.08 4.87 5.67
CA GLU A 522 21.41 4.46 4.30
C GLU A 522 21.05 3.00 4.03
N GLY A 523 20.11 2.77 3.12
CA GLY A 523 19.71 1.45 2.66
C GLY A 523 20.37 1.06 1.34
N ARG A 524 20.80 -0.21 1.23
CA ARG A 524 21.29 -0.80 -0.02
C ARG A 524 20.73 -2.20 -0.20
N GLN A 525 20.40 -2.56 -1.44
CA GLN A 525 19.87 -3.87 -1.79
C GLN A 525 20.64 -4.48 -2.97
N PHE A 526 20.95 -5.77 -2.85
CA PHE A 526 21.18 -6.65 -3.99
C PHE A 526 19.98 -7.59 -4.17
N GLU A 527 19.49 -7.73 -5.39
CA GLU A 527 18.41 -8.65 -5.74
C GLU A 527 18.79 -9.47 -6.98
N ALA A 528 18.42 -10.74 -6.99
CA ALA A 528 18.51 -11.61 -8.15
C ALA A 528 17.20 -12.40 -8.27
N GLY A 529 16.63 -12.47 -9.46
CA GLY A 529 15.33 -13.09 -9.66
C GLY A 529 15.08 -13.60 -11.07
N VAL A 530 13.89 -14.16 -11.25
CA VAL A 530 13.36 -14.59 -12.54
C VAL A 530 11.87 -14.31 -12.59
N LYS A 531 11.43 -13.72 -13.69
CA LYS A 531 10.01 -13.57 -14.04
C LYS A 531 9.66 -14.60 -15.10
N ILE A 532 8.49 -15.21 -15.00
CA ILE A 532 8.02 -16.25 -15.90
C ILE A 532 6.61 -15.87 -16.34
N ALA A 533 6.44 -15.52 -17.61
CA ALA A 533 5.15 -15.24 -18.24
C ALA A 533 4.94 -16.26 -19.39
N PRO A 534 4.22 -17.37 -19.15
CA PRO A 534 4.06 -18.43 -20.15
C PRO A 534 3.26 -17.94 -21.36
N LEU A 535 3.68 -18.32 -22.58
CA LEU A 535 3.01 -17.89 -23.82
C LEU A 535 1.58 -18.48 -24.00
N ASP A 536 1.29 -19.60 -23.34
CA ASP A 536 0.03 -20.35 -23.47
C ASP A 536 -0.90 -20.20 -22.25
N VAL A 537 -0.56 -19.35 -21.26
CA VAL A 537 -1.32 -19.17 -20.01
C VAL A 537 -1.33 -17.71 -19.60
N ASP A 538 -2.52 -17.13 -19.44
CA ASP A 538 -2.69 -15.78 -18.91
C ASP A 538 -2.27 -15.73 -17.44
N GLY A 539 -1.04 -15.29 -17.19
CA GLY A 539 -0.48 -15.17 -15.85
C GLY A 539 1.03 -14.94 -15.79
N TYR A 540 1.53 -14.71 -14.58
CA TYR A 540 2.94 -14.56 -14.28
C TYR A 540 3.35 -15.32 -13.01
N LEU A 541 4.63 -15.65 -12.91
CA LEU A 541 5.31 -16.13 -11.71
C LEU A 541 6.66 -15.40 -11.56
N THR A 542 6.82 -14.70 -10.45
CA THR A 542 8.06 -14.02 -10.05
C THR A 542 8.71 -14.80 -8.91
N ILE A 543 10.01 -15.04 -9.01
CA ILE A 543 10.85 -15.59 -7.93
C ILE A 543 12.01 -14.63 -7.75
N ALA A 544 12.20 -14.10 -6.55
CA ALA A 544 13.28 -13.17 -6.22
C ALA A 544 13.99 -13.58 -4.92
N ALA A 545 15.32 -13.43 -4.89
CA ALA A 545 16.12 -13.51 -3.68
C ALA A 545 16.76 -12.14 -3.43
N PHE A 546 16.67 -11.64 -2.20
CA PHE A 546 17.10 -10.30 -1.83
C PHE A 546 18.03 -10.30 -0.61
N ASP A 547 18.90 -9.29 -0.57
CA ASP A 547 19.78 -8.95 0.54
C ASP A 547 19.76 -7.42 0.72
N VAL A 548 19.07 -6.96 1.76
CA VAL A 548 18.92 -5.54 2.12
C VAL A 548 19.72 -5.26 3.38
N GLU A 549 20.55 -4.23 3.35
CA GLU A 549 21.30 -3.72 4.50
C GLU A 549 20.99 -2.24 4.69
N GLU A 550 20.58 -1.87 5.88
CA GLU A 550 20.41 -0.51 6.37
C GLU A 550 21.58 -0.19 7.32
N ASN A 551 22.23 0.94 7.11
CA ASN A 551 23.30 1.49 7.94
C ASN A 551 22.76 2.63 8.79
N ASN A 552 23.56 3.03 9.79
CA ASN A 552 23.27 4.15 10.69
C ASN A 552 21.97 3.95 11.51
N THR A 553 21.49 2.70 11.63
CA THR A 553 20.32 2.34 12.42
C THR A 553 20.48 2.80 13.87
N LEU A 554 19.51 3.57 14.36
CA LEU A 554 19.43 4.06 15.73
C LEU A 554 19.21 2.93 16.75
N ILE A 555 19.83 3.07 17.92
CA ILE A 555 19.49 2.30 19.13
C ILE A 555 19.24 3.18 20.34
N SER A 556 18.22 2.83 21.11
CA SER A 556 18.04 3.34 22.47
C SER A 556 19.17 2.86 23.38
N THR A 557 19.89 3.80 23.99
CA THR A 557 20.94 3.51 24.97
C THR A 557 20.38 3.56 26.41
N SER A 558 21.25 3.37 27.42
CA SER A 558 20.88 3.66 28.82
C SER A 558 20.85 5.16 29.15
N ALA A 559 21.22 6.01 28.21
CA ALA A 559 21.04 7.46 28.26
C ALA A 559 19.79 7.85 27.44
N PRO A 560 19.20 9.03 27.66
CA PRO A 560 18.05 9.51 26.89
C PRO A 560 18.26 9.69 25.37
N VAL A 561 19.49 9.52 24.89
CA VAL A 561 19.88 9.79 23.50
C VAL A 561 20.15 8.46 22.80
N GLN A 562 19.74 8.36 21.54
CA GLN A 562 19.97 7.18 20.72
C GLN A 562 21.36 7.22 20.07
N GLU A 563 21.97 6.06 19.83
CA GLU A 563 23.26 5.95 19.15
C GLU A 563 23.12 5.38 17.74
N GLN A 564 23.84 5.95 16.78
CA GLN A 564 24.00 5.38 15.44
C GLN A 564 25.30 4.56 15.38
N VAL A 565 25.20 3.31 15.80
CA VAL A 565 26.34 2.36 15.77
C VAL A 565 25.99 1.07 15.02
N GLY A 566 24.80 1.01 14.41
CA GLY A 566 24.18 -0.24 14.01
C GLY A 566 23.95 -0.45 12.53
N LYS A 567 23.76 -1.75 12.22
CA LYS A 567 23.21 -2.21 10.96
C LYS A 567 21.95 -3.02 11.21
N ARG A 568 20.98 -2.88 10.32
CA ARG A 568 19.84 -3.78 10.21
C ARG A 568 19.91 -4.48 8.86
N ARG A 569 19.76 -5.81 8.84
CA ARG A 569 19.84 -6.60 7.62
C ARG A 569 18.59 -7.43 7.45
N SER A 570 18.08 -7.51 6.23
CA SER A 570 16.96 -8.39 5.88
C SER A 570 17.31 -9.18 4.63
N GLN A 571 17.29 -10.51 4.75
CA GLN A 571 17.61 -11.42 3.66
C GLN A 571 16.43 -12.37 3.43
N GLY A 572 16.13 -12.66 2.17
CA GLY A 572 14.91 -13.42 1.89
C GLY A 572 14.76 -13.99 0.50
N ILE A 573 13.67 -14.74 0.35
CA ILE A 573 13.18 -15.29 -0.92
C ILE A 573 11.69 -14.99 -1.01
N GLU A 574 11.28 -14.37 -2.09
CA GLU A 574 9.89 -14.12 -2.46
C GLU A 574 9.52 -14.99 -3.67
N ILE A 575 8.34 -15.58 -3.62
CA ILE A 575 7.70 -16.27 -4.74
C ILE A 575 6.29 -15.71 -4.84
N GLU A 576 5.86 -15.30 -6.03
CA GLU A 576 4.55 -14.72 -6.24
C GLU A 576 4.06 -15.03 -7.64
N GLY A 577 2.82 -15.51 -7.77
CA GLY A 577 2.21 -15.73 -9.07
C GLY A 577 0.72 -15.45 -9.06
N VAL A 578 0.25 -15.01 -10.23
CA VAL A 578 -1.16 -14.78 -10.55
C VAL A 578 -1.40 -15.42 -11.91
N GLY A 579 -2.42 -16.25 -12.06
CA GLY A 579 -2.75 -16.80 -13.38
C GLY A 579 -3.98 -17.67 -13.45
N TYR A 580 -4.52 -17.81 -14.65
CA TYR A 580 -5.66 -18.68 -14.95
C TYR A 580 -5.17 -20.13 -15.12
N LEU A 581 -5.58 -21.01 -14.21
CA LEU A 581 -5.35 -22.45 -14.29
C LEU A 581 -6.27 -23.13 -15.31
N THR A 582 -7.44 -22.54 -15.52
CA THR A 582 -8.44 -22.84 -16.57
C THR A 582 -9.25 -21.57 -16.84
N ASP A 583 -10.01 -21.52 -17.93
CA ASP A 583 -10.94 -20.43 -18.28
C ASP A 583 -11.86 -20.00 -17.10
N GLU A 584 -12.19 -20.92 -16.20
CA GLU A 584 -13.04 -20.66 -15.02
C GLU A 584 -12.28 -20.50 -13.69
N LEU A 585 -10.96 -20.71 -13.63
CA LEU A 585 -10.22 -20.83 -12.36
C LEU A 585 -8.95 -19.98 -12.34
N LYS A 586 -8.94 -18.92 -11.54
CA LYS A 586 -7.81 -18.02 -11.29
C LYS A 586 -7.15 -18.39 -9.97
N LEU A 587 -5.82 -18.48 -9.96
CA LEU A 587 -5.01 -18.68 -8.75
C LEU A 587 -4.13 -17.46 -8.53
N ILE A 588 -4.11 -16.99 -7.30
CA ILE A 588 -3.14 -16.04 -6.76
C ILE A 588 -2.40 -16.78 -5.65
N ALA A 589 -1.07 -16.80 -5.67
CA ALA A 589 -0.27 -17.49 -4.67
C ALA A 589 1.02 -16.71 -4.34
N ALA A 590 1.34 -16.63 -3.06
CA ALA A 590 2.55 -16.00 -2.56
C ALA A 590 3.24 -16.86 -1.50
N TYR A 591 4.57 -16.82 -1.48
CA TYR A 591 5.41 -17.33 -0.40
C TYR A 591 6.52 -16.32 -0.12
N THR A 592 6.89 -16.20 1.15
CA THR A 592 7.94 -15.28 1.59
C THR A 592 8.75 -15.94 2.69
N TYR A 593 10.07 -15.95 2.52
CA TYR A 593 11.04 -16.17 3.56
C TYR A 593 11.77 -14.86 3.85
N THR A 594 11.84 -14.45 5.12
CA THR A 594 12.50 -13.20 5.55
C THR A 594 13.23 -13.44 6.88
N ASP A 595 14.56 -13.39 6.88
CA ASP A 595 15.36 -13.32 8.10
C ASP A 595 15.85 -11.87 8.28
N ALA A 596 15.04 -11.07 8.99
CA ALA A 596 15.34 -9.69 9.33
C ALA A 596 15.96 -9.62 10.74
N ARG A 597 17.12 -8.96 10.86
CA ARG A 597 17.92 -8.91 12.08
C ARG A 597 18.59 -7.56 12.36
N TYR A 598 18.85 -7.34 13.63
CA TYR A 598 19.72 -6.29 14.15
C TYR A 598 21.14 -6.82 14.38
N ASP A 599 22.15 -6.07 13.96
CA ASP A 599 23.54 -6.21 14.38
C ASP A 599 24.04 -4.83 14.79
N VAL A 600 23.69 -4.42 16.01
CA VAL A 600 23.92 -3.04 16.47
C VAL A 600 24.90 -2.94 17.63
N ASN A 601 24.76 -3.76 18.65
CA ASN A 601 25.68 -3.79 19.79
C ASN A 601 25.74 -5.20 20.41
N ASP A 602 26.58 -5.40 21.43
CA ASP A 602 26.73 -6.72 22.07
C ASP A 602 25.43 -7.30 22.69
N ALA A 603 24.41 -6.48 22.94
CA ALA A 603 23.11 -6.89 23.46
C ALA A 603 22.02 -7.06 22.37
N LEU A 604 22.21 -6.47 21.20
CA LEU A 604 21.34 -6.53 20.02
C LEU A 604 22.15 -7.00 18.79
N ARG A 605 22.90 -8.10 18.94
CA ARG A 605 23.71 -8.73 17.89
C ARG A 605 23.05 -10.02 17.43
N ASP A 606 22.81 -10.14 16.12
CA ASP A 606 22.14 -11.27 15.47
C ASP A 606 20.68 -11.48 15.94
N GLU A 607 20.11 -10.49 16.63
CA GLU A 607 18.74 -10.56 17.16
C GLU A 607 17.71 -10.35 16.05
N ARG A 608 16.60 -11.12 16.10
CA ARG A 608 15.51 -11.00 15.14
C ARG A 608 14.76 -9.66 15.32
N VAL A 609 14.34 -9.08 14.20
CA VAL A 609 13.39 -7.95 14.20
C VAL A 609 12.03 -8.46 14.71
N PRO A 610 11.37 -7.77 15.67
CA PRO A 610 10.06 -8.15 16.18
C PRO A 610 8.97 -7.98 15.12
N LEU A 611 7.79 -8.57 15.33
CA LEU A 611 6.64 -8.53 14.42
C LEU A 611 6.86 -9.13 13.01
N VAL A 612 8.10 -9.49 12.62
CA VAL A 612 8.42 -10.02 11.30
C VAL A 612 8.44 -11.57 11.34
N PRO A 613 7.45 -12.26 10.73
CA PRO A 613 7.45 -13.71 10.62
C PRO A 613 8.50 -14.17 9.62
N ARG A 614 9.22 -15.25 9.96
CA ARG A 614 10.24 -15.82 9.06
C ARG A 614 9.69 -16.44 7.80
N HIS A 615 8.47 -16.94 7.86
CA HIS A 615 7.78 -17.61 6.77
C HIS A 615 6.36 -17.07 6.67
N MET A 616 5.95 -16.65 5.48
CA MET A 616 4.56 -16.39 5.15
C MET A 616 4.20 -17.14 3.88
N ALA A 617 2.95 -17.58 3.79
CA ALA A 617 2.41 -18.17 2.57
C ALA A 617 0.93 -17.80 2.44
N SER A 618 0.47 -17.49 1.25
CA SER A 618 -0.95 -17.27 1.00
C SER A 618 -1.34 -17.78 -0.38
N ALA A 619 -2.61 -18.20 -0.49
CA ALA A 619 -3.19 -18.62 -1.75
C ALA A 619 -4.67 -18.22 -1.78
N TRP A 620 -5.12 -17.71 -2.93
CA TRP A 620 -6.51 -17.36 -3.20
C TRP A 620 -6.92 -17.97 -4.54
N LEU A 621 -8.10 -18.60 -4.57
CA LEU A 621 -8.69 -19.22 -5.75
C LEU A 621 -10.03 -18.55 -6.04
N ASP A 622 -10.20 -18.00 -7.23
CA ASP A 622 -11.48 -17.55 -7.77
C ASP A 622 -11.99 -18.57 -8.80
N TYR A 623 -13.23 -19.02 -8.65
CA TYR A 623 -13.85 -20.00 -9.53
C TYR A 623 -15.20 -19.49 -10.07
N ASP A 624 -15.30 -19.34 -11.40
CA ASP A 624 -16.56 -19.05 -12.09
C ASP A 624 -17.43 -20.32 -12.13
N MET A 625 -18.49 -20.33 -11.32
CA MET A 625 -19.47 -21.40 -11.26
C MET A 625 -20.62 -21.22 -12.26
N SER A 626 -20.53 -20.30 -13.23
CA SER A 626 -21.58 -20.02 -14.21
C SER A 626 -22.03 -21.25 -15.03
N ARG A 627 -21.15 -22.26 -15.19
CA ARG A 627 -21.50 -23.57 -15.79
C ARG A 627 -22.47 -24.40 -14.93
N THR A 628 -22.50 -24.19 -13.61
CA THR A 628 -23.37 -24.87 -12.63
C THR A 628 -24.58 -24.02 -12.27
N LEU A 629 -24.36 -22.73 -12.00
CA LEU A 629 -25.39 -21.73 -11.75
C LEU A 629 -24.94 -20.42 -12.40
N ALA A 630 -25.58 -20.05 -13.52
CA ALA A 630 -25.23 -18.85 -14.28
C ALA A 630 -25.19 -17.61 -13.38
N GLY A 631 -24.05 -16.90 -13.40
CA GLY A 631 -23.82 -15.71 -12.59
C GLY A 631 -23.20 -15.94 -11.22
N LEU A 632 -23.02 -17.18 -10.76
CA LEU A 632 -22.32 -17.49 -9.51
C LEU A 632 -20.80 -17.56 -9.71
N SER A 633 -20.05 -16.81 -8.90
CA SER A 633 -18.60 -16.98 -8.69
C SER A 633 -18.34 -17.26 -7.21
N VAL A 634 -17.28 -18.02 -6.90
CA VAL A 634 -16.84 -18.26 -5.52
C VAL A 634 -15.34 -18.05 -5.38
N GLY A 635 -14.94 -17.36 -4.31
CA GLY A 635 -13.55 -17.15 -3.90
C GLY A 635 -13.23 -17.92 -2.62
N ALA A 636 -12.01 -18.45 -2.52
CA ALA A 636 -11.52 -19.08 -1.29
C ALA A 636 -10.03 -18.79 -1.07
N GLY A 637 -9.70 -18.32 0.14
CA GLY A 637 -8.38 -17.89 0.56
C GLY A 637 -7.83 -18.67 1.74
N VAL A 638 -6.51 -18.78 1.80
CA VAL A 638 -5.75 -19.18 2.99
C VAL A 638 -4.53 -18.28 3.15
N ARG A 639 -4.25 -17.88 4.40
CA ARG A 639 -3.11 -17.04 4.79
C ARG A 639 -2.41 -17.68 5.98
N TYR A 640 -1.13 -17.98 5.83
CA TYR A 640 -0.25 -18.51 6.88
C TYR A 640 0.77 -17.45 7.28
N MET A 641 0.81 -17.14 8.57
CA MET A 641 1.76 -16.25 9.22
C MET A 641 2.61 -17.09 10.17
N GLY A 642 3.93 -17.12 9.94
CA GLY A 642 4.87 -17.85 10.79
C GLY A 642 5.09 -17.20 12.15
N GLU A 643 5.89 -17.86 12.98
CA GLU A 643 6.28 -17.37 14.31
C GLU A 643 7.00 -16.01 14.24
N THR A 644 6.58 -15.05 15.07
CA THR A 644 7.30 -13.78 15.33
C THR A 644 7.93 -13.79 16.73
N VAL A 645 8.90 -12.92 16.96
CA VAL A 645 9.49 -12.68 18.29
C VAL A 645 9.02 -11.33 18.86
N PRO A 646 9.00 -11.16 20.19
CA PRO A 646 8.94 -9.84 20.83
C PRO A 646 10.27 -9.09 20.68
N SER A 647 10.32 -7.82 21.10
CA SER A 647 11.57 -7.04 21.11
C SER A 647 12.58 -7.67 22.08
N ALA A 648 13.85 -7.78 21.67
CA ALA A 648 14.90 -8.43 22.47
C ALA A 648 15.20 -7.76 23.82
N ASN A 649 14.78 -6.51 24.01
CA ASN A 649 14.83 -5.75 25.26
C ASN A 649 13.47 -5.61 25.96
N SER A 650 12.43 -6.33 25.52
CA SER A 650 11.15 -6.43 26.21
C SER A 650 11.24 -7.35 27.44
N THR A 651 10.14 -7.46 28.19
CA THR A 651 9.98 -8.44 29.28
C THR A 651 9.18 -9.68 28.89
N ILE A 652 8.88 -9.85 27.60
CA ILE A 652 8.05 -10.95 27.07
C ILE A 652 8.95 -12.17 26.84
N GLU A 653 8.66 -13.30 27.48
CA GLU A 653 9.52 -14.50 27.42
C GLU A 653 9.12 -15.47 26.30
N GLN A 654 7.98 -15.25 25.64
CA GLN A 654 7.41 -16.16 24.65
C GLN A 654 7.40 -15.58 23.23
N ASN A 655 7.65 -16.43 22.23
CA ASN A 655 7.42 -16.12 20.82
C ASN A 655 5.92 -16.20 20.50
N VAL A 656 5.47 -15.40 19.53
CA VAL A 656 4.10 -15.48 19.03
C VAL A 656 3.97 -16.70 18.11
N PRO A 657 3.01 -17.62 18.36
CA PRO A 657 2.85 -18.82 17.55
C PRO A 657 2.38 -18.50 16.13
N SER A 658 2.67 -19.41 15.19
CA SER A 658 2.17 -19.28 13.82
C SER A 658 0.65 -19.44 13.75
N THR A 659 0.02 -18.65 12.86
CA THR A 659 -1.44 -18.63 12.66
C THR A 659 -1.77 -18.96 11.21
N THR A 660 -2.88 -19.67 10.98
CA THR A 660 -3.46 -19.89 9.64
C THR A 660 -4.90 -19.38 9.62
N LEU A 661 -5.16 -18.41 8.76
CA LEU A 661 -6.49 -17.86 8.52
C LEU A 661 -7.06 -18.38 7.21
N TYR A 662 -8.38 -18.50 7.15
CA TYR A 662 -9.14 -18.85 5.96
C TYR A 662 -10.12 -17.73 5.66
N ASP A 663 -10.28 -17.42 4.38
CA ASP A 663 -11.15 -16.35 3.91
C ASP A 663 -12.00 -16.88 2.74
N ALA A 664 -13.15 -16.29 2.48
CA ALA A 664 -14.08 -16.75 1.45
C ALA A 664 -14.89 -15.62 0.84
N MET A 665 -15.30 -15.80 -0.42
CA MET A 665 -16.24 -14.94 -1.13
C MET A 665 -17.27 -15.79 -1.88
N ALA A 666 -18.50 -15.29 -1.99
CA ALA A 666 -19.45 -15.76 -2.99
C ALA A 666 -20.16 -14.55 -3.62
N SER A 667 -20.12 -14.46 -4.94
CA SER A 667 -20.70 -13.36 -5.73
C SER A 667 -21.73 -13.91 -6.71
N TYR A 668 -22.87 -13.25 -6.84
CA TYR A 668 -23.99 -13.67 -7.68
C TYR A 668 -24.52 -12.52 -8.53
N ARG A 669 -24.25 -12.59 -9.83
CA ARG A 669 -24.79 -11.70 -10.87
C ARG A 669 -26.25 -12.05 -11.14
N ILE A 670 -27.17 -11.28 -10.56
CA ILE A 670 -28.62 -11.44 -10.67
C ILE A 670 -29.11 -11.10 -12.09
N ASN A 671 -28.47 -10.12 -12.71
CA ASN A 671 -28.61 -9.70 -14.12
C ASN A 671 -27.44 -8.76 -14.47
N ASP A 672 -27.42 -8.27 -15.71
CA ASP A 672 -26.34 -7.43 -16.25
C ASP A 672 -26.04 -6.16 -15.42
N SER A 673 -27.00 -5.68 -14.62
CA SER A 673 -26.84 -4.51 -13.75
C SER A 673 -26.74 -4.82 -12.26
N TRP A 674 -27.16 -5.99 -11.76
CA TRP A 674 -27.23 -6.26 -10.33
C TRP A 674 -26.36 -7.44 -9.92
N THR A 675 -25.43 -7.20 -8.99
CA THR A 675 -24.59 -8.23 -8.36
C THR A 675 -24.75 -8.16 -6.84
N ALA A 676 -24.97 -9.32 -6.21
CA ALA A 676 -24.95 -9.46 -4.76
C ALA A 676 -23.75 -10.31 -4.34
N GLN A 677 -23.01 -9.91 -3.32
CA GLN A 677 -21.80 -10.60 -2.87
C GLN A 677 -21.78 -10.74 -1.35
N VAL A 678 -21.07 -11.75 -0.86
CA VAL A 678 -20.70 -11.87 0.55
C VAL A 678 -19.23 -12.22 0.66
N ASN A 679 -18.53 -11.51 1.55
CA ASN A 679 -17.14 -11.72 1.90
C ASN A 679 -17.08 -12.16 3.37
N VAL A 680 -16.22 -13.14 3.66
CA VAL A 680 -15.95 -13.62 5.02
C VAL A 680 -14.45 -13.72 5.22
N ASN A 681 -13.89 -12.85 6.07
CA ASN A 681 -12.48 -12.88 6.46
C ASN A 681 -12.37 -13.55 7.84
N ASN A 682 -11.30 -14.33 8.07
CA ASN A 682 -11.17 -15.20 9.25
C ASN A 682 -12.42 -16.10 9.45
N LEU A 683 -12.76 -16.87 8.41
CA LEU A 683 -13.91 -17.78 8.32
C LEU A 683 -14.03 -18.76 9.50
N THR A 684 -12.90 -19.18 10.07
CA THR A 684 -12.82 -20.09 11.21
C THR A 684 -13.07 -19.44 12.57
N ASP A 685 -13.08 -18.10 12.64
CA ASP A 685 -13.18 -17.33 13.90
C ASP A 685 -12.01 -17.64 14.85
N GLU A 686 -10.79 -17.68 14.31
CA GLU A 686 -9.58 -17.95 15.08
C GLU A 686 -9.22 -16.73 15.94
N GLU A 687 -9.14 -16.91 17.26
CA GLU A 687 -8.57 -15.93 18.18
C GLU A 687 -7.03 -16.05 18.15
N TYR A 688 -6.35 -15.04 17.64
CA TYR A 688 -4.89 -15.06 17.51
C TYR A 688 -4.24 -13.72 17.87
N VAL A 689 -2.95 -13.78 18.19
CA VAL A 689 -2.07 -12.62 18.37
C VAL A 689 -1.35 -12.38 17.05
N SER A 690 -1.47 -11.19 16.44
CA SER A 690 -0.83 -10.86 15.16
C SER A 690 0.69 -10.71 15.30
N GLY A 691 1.12 -10.22 16.47
CA GLY A 691 2.51 -10.03 16.83
C GLY A 691 2.65 -9.49 18.25
N CYS A 692 3.88 -9.44 18.75
CA CYS A 692 4.25 -8.69 19.94
C CYS A 692 5.58 -7.97 19.71
N ASP A 693 5.81 -6.86 20.42
CA ASP A 693 7.06 -6.12 20.49
C ASP A 693 7.43 -5.81 21.97
N PHE A 694 6.94 -4.70 22.52
CA PHE A 694 6.81 -4.41 23.95
C PHE A 694 5.36 -4.62 24.43
N TYR A 695 4.40 -4.59 23.51
CA TYR A 695 3.00 -4.98 23.71
C TYR A 695 2.71 -6.24 22.89
N CYS A 696 1.53 -6.82 23.08
CA CYS A 696 0.95 -7.83 22.19
C CYS A 696 -0.31 -7.27 21.54
N TYR A 697 -0.60 -7.74 20.33
CA TYR A 697 -1.66 -7.22 19.48
C TYR A 697 -2.57 -8.38 19.07
N TYR A 698 -3.86 -8.28 19.36
CA TYR A 698 -4.84 -9.25 18.84
C TYR A 698 -5.05 -9.01 17.34
N GLY A 699 -5.12 -10.10 16.58
CA GLY A 699 -5.47 -10.07 15.17
C GLY A 699 -6.95 -9.80 14.94
N ALA A 700 -7.31 -9.53 13.69
CA ALA A 700 -8.70 -9.25 13.31
C ALA A 700 -9.60 -10.46 13.58
N SER A 701 -10.76 -10.22 14.18
CA SER A 701 -11.78 -11.25 14.35
C SER A 701 -12.45 -11.56 13.01
N ARG A 702 -13.44 -12.47 13.00
CA ARG A 702 -14.18 -12.79 11.79
C ARG A 702 -15.00 -11.59 11.32
N SER A 703 -14.75 -11.14 10.09
CA SER A 703 -15.59 -10.16 9.40
C SER A 703 -16.50 -10.88 8.40
N VAL A 704 -17.78 -10.49 8.37
CA VAL A 704 -18.81 -10.99 7.45
C VAL A 704 -19.53 -9.78 6.87
N VAL A 705 -19.25 -9.44 5.62
CA VAL A 705 -19.84 -8.29 4.93
C VAL A 705 -20.60 -8.77 3.71
N GLY A 706 -21.88 -8.40 3.60
CA GLY A 706 -22.70 -8.59 2.40
C GLY A 706 -22.83 -7.28 1.63
N SER A 707 -22.66 -7.31 0.32
CA SER A 707 -22.81 -6.16 -0.56
C SER A 707 -23.85 -6.39 -1.66
N LEU A 708 -24.44 -5.29 -2.13
CA LEU A 708 -25.32 -5.25 -3.30
C LEU A 708 -24.89 -4.09 -4.18
N LYS A 709 -24.41 -4.41 -5.39
CA LYS A 709 -23.94 -3.46 -6.41
C LYS A 709 -24.96 -3.36 -7.56
N TYR A 710 -25.25 -2.13 -7.95
CA TYR A 710 -25.96 -1.77 -9.17
C TYR A 710 -25.01 -1.06 -10.14
N SER A 711 -24.88 -1.57 -11.37
CA SER A 711 -24.03 -1.06 -12.44
C SER A 711 -24.84 -0.70 -13.70
N TRP A 712 -24.46 0.37 -14.40
CA TRP A 712 -25.14 0.85 -15.61
C TRP A 712 -24.21 1.60 -16.57
#